data_AF-A0A519K7M3-F1
#
_entry.id   AF-A0A519K7M3-F1
#
_cell.length_a   1.000
_cell.length_b   1.000
_cell.length_c   1.000
_cell.angle_alpha   90.00
_cell.angle_beta   90.00
_cell.angle_gamma   90.00
#
_symmetry.space_group_name_H-M   'P 1'
#
loop_
_entity.id
_entity.type
_entity.pdbx_description
1 polymer ?
#
loop_
_entity_poly.entity_id
_entity_poly.type
_entity_poly.pdbx_seq_one_letter_code
_entity_poly.pdbx_strand_id
1 'polypeptide(L)'
;MKKLLLLVLLVATVSNAQNVSIPDSEFLNALIYLGVDTNGDGTIQVSEAAARTSLDLTTAVQYYMHDVSGIEAFVNLTVLKLPLANSIQSLNVGSMNALEYLQINGSHNLSVLTFGYHPYLTHLDCGNSSLTTLDLSGAPNLTYLDCSQNYLNSLDLSMLSQLTHLNTHFNPLLALDVSNSPNLTFLDCSQGLVLGSSGIASVNINGCIHLTHLDISSNSISVLNVAPLSELVYLDVSGNAISALDVSNLNGLTYLGANGNPITVLNVSALTNLTTLNCNLCLITTLDVAALTNLTSLSCSGNQIGVLNVSNLSNLTYLDCSANQISSLNLQNLNVLNVLYCQNNMLANLSVSANTTLHGLYFGNPGLNTVDVGMLTNLTGIGYFGGLQQSLNISGLSLLSSVALSGISGSFDLSNFNGQPVSQFTLYNNPDLTYLNIKTGQHVEALFSNNPVLTNICTNEDDIQYVTDHMNNGQNNFDFTVSSYCSFTPGGSYNTISGVFHLDANNDGCTATDVIPPSVKVSINDGTIVGSTFTNSLGSYSVYSNGTNIVLTPQLENPAYFNVSPTSQTMTFPDDNNHVSTADFCMTANGIHPDVEVTIVPLHPARPGFDADYNIILKNKGNQVFAGALDFSYNDSVLDLLSSVPLADAQSLGSLSWNYTGLNPFATQIFHVSFNVNSPSETPPVNINDVLDFTASAAVANDETPADNSFTLHQVVVGSFDPNDKHCLQGDVVPTAQIG
;
A
#
# COMPACT_ATOMS: atom_id res chain seq x y z
N MET A 1 49.64 103.17 21.10
CA MET A 1 50.39 102.96 19.84
C MET A 1 50.65 101.46 19.68
N LYS A 2 50.40 100.95 18.46
CA LYS A 2 50.62 99.59 17.90
C LYS A 2 49.94 98.36 18.57
N LYS A 3 48.75 98.03 18.03
CA LYS A 3 48.18 96.67 17.90
C LYS A 3 48.64 96.07 16.55
N LEU A 4 49.03 94.80 16.49
CA LEU A 4 48.83 93.87 15.36
C LEU A 4 49.25 92.46 15.81
N LEU A 5 48.29 91.59 16.18
CA LEU A 5 47.72 90.49 15.38
C LEU A 5 48.74 89.43 14.95
N LEU A 6 48.80 88.33 15.71
CA LEU A 6 49.47 87.08 15.33
C LEU A 6 48.40 86.14 14.76
N LEU A 7 48.45 85.89 13.45
CA LEU A 7 47.55 85.00 12.72
C LEU A 7 48.05 83.55 12.88
N VAL A 8 47.31 82.72 13.60
CA VAL A 8 47.51 81.26 13.61
C VAL A 8 46.74 80.69 12.42
N LEU A 9 47.47 80.16 11.44
CA LEU A 9 46.91 79.49 10.27
C LEU A 9 46.49 78.07 10.68
N LEU A 10 45.19 77.84 10.86
CA LEU A 10 44.60 76.52 11.03
C LEU A 10 44.51 75.87 9.63
N VAL A 11 45.40 74.93 9.32
CA VAL A 11 45.25 74.08 8.13
C VAL A 11 44.19 73.04 8.46
N ALA A 12 42.96 73.28 8.03
CA ALA A 12 41.91 72.28 8.02
C ALA A 12 42.23 71.25 6.92
N THR A 13 42.66 70.06 7.33
CA THR A 13 42.67 68.89 6.44
C THR A 13 41.22 68.50 6.19
N VAL A 14 40.71 68.80 5.01
CA VAL A 14 39.44 68.26 4.51
C VAL A 14 39.70 66.79 4.20
N SER A 15 39.30 65.88 5.09
CA SER A 15 39.20 64.47 4.76
C SER A 15 38.03 64.30 3.80
N ASN A 16 38.30 64.04 2.52
CA ASN A 16 37.25 63.62 1.60
C ASN A 16 36.70 62.29 2.11
N ALA A 17 35.38 62.20 2.33
CA ALA A 17 34.72 60.94 2.62
C ALA A 17 34.88 60.04 1.39
N GLN A 18 35.60 58.93 1.55
CA GLN A 18 35.75 57.93 0.50
C GLN A 18 34.55 56.98 0.56
N ASN A 19 33.82 56.86 -0.55
CA ASN A 19 32.71 55.92 -0.65
C ASN A 19 33.21 54.50 -0.90
N VAL A 20 32.54 53.51 -0.33
CA VAL A 20 32.74 52.08 -0.59
C VAL A 20 32.13 51.74 -1.95
N SER A 21 32.86 51.01 -2.78
CA SER A 21 32.34 50.54 -4.07
C SER A 21 31.48 49.31 -3.86
N ILE A 22 30.16 49.47 -3.92
CA ILE A 22 29.16 48.40 -3.76
C ILE A 22 28.39 48.26 -5.09
N PRO A 23 28.76 47.32 -5.96
CA PRO A 23 28.19 47.21 -7.31
C PRO A 23 26.78 46.61 -7.35
N ASP A 24 26.44 45.78 -6.37
CA ASP A 24 25.12 45.15 -6.25
C ASP A 24 24.14 46.09 -5.53
N SER A 25 23.06 46.47 -6.22
CA SER A 25 22.04 47.37 -5.68
C SER A 25 21.22 46.73 -4.56
N GLU A 26 20.99 45.41 -4.60
CA GLU A 26 20.29 44.68 -3.54
C GLU A 26 21.13 44.66 -2.27
N PHE A 27 22.44 44.43 -2.38
CA PHE A 27 23.35 44.52 -1.24
C PHE A 27 23.42 45.95 -0.67
N LEU A 28 23.55 46.97 -1.53
CA LEU A 28 23.51 48.36 -1.11
C LEU A 28 22.20 48.71 -0.37
N ASN A 29 21.06 48.32 -0.94
CA ASN A 29 19.75 48.55 -0.33
C ASN A 29 19.59 47.82 1.01
N ALA A 30 20.13 46.61 1.14
CA ALA A 30 20.17 45.87 2.40
C ALA A 30 20.98 46.64 3.46
N LEU A 31 22.15 47.17 3.12
CA LEU A 31 22.96 47.97 4.04
C LEU A 31 22.24 49.25 4.49
N ILE A 32 21.59 49.95 3.56
CA ILE A 32 20.78 51.14 3.87
C ILE A 32 19.59 50.77 4.77
N TYR A 33 18.90 49.66 4.49
CA TYR A 33 17.80 49.15 5.29
C TYR A 33 18.22 48.85 6.74
N LEU A 34 19.44 48.33 6.93
CA LEU A 34 20.06 48.09 8.25
C LEU A 34 20.63 49.36 8.90
N GLY A 35 20.42 50.51 8.27
CA GLY A 35 20.79 51.84 8.75
C GLY A 35 22.28 52.16 8.64
N VAL A 36 23.06 51.42 7.83
CA VAL A 36 24.51 51.63 7.69
C VAL A 36 24.81 53.03 7.13
N ASP A 37 24.00 53.51 6.20
CA ASP A 37 23.99 54.91 5.74
C ASP A 37 23.46 55.83 6.86
N THR A 38 24.37 56.45 7.61
CA THR A 38 24.05 57.27 8.78
C THR A 38 23.76 58.73 8.41
N ASN A 39 24.25 59.17 7.26
CA ASN A 39 24.08 60.55 6.79
C ASN A 39 22.90 60.69 5.81
N GLY A 40 22.36 59.57 5.32
CA GLY A 40 21.19 59.49 4.45
C GLY A 40 21.46 59.92 3.00
N ASP A 41 22.72 59.85 2.55
CA ASP A 41 23.12 60.27 1.20
C ASP A 41 22.91 59.20 0.11
N GLY A 42 22.46 58.00 0.51
CA GLY A 42 22.18 56.87 -0.38
C GLY A 42 23.43 56.10 -0.80
N THR A 43 24.59 56.41 -0.23
CA THR A 43 25.86 55.69 -0.43
C THR A 43 26.45 55.26 0.91
N ILE A 44 27.38 54.31 0.90
CA ILE A 44 28.09 53.89 2.12
C ILE A 44 29.49 54.47 2.10
N GLN A 45 29.84 55.26 3.11
CA GLN A 45 31.19 55.78 3.32
C GLN A 45 32.07 54.76 4.05
N VAL A 46 33.38 54.80 3.80
CA VAL A 46 34.36 53.93 4.51
C VAL A 46 34.27 54.14 6.03
N SER A 47 34.01 55.36 6.49
CA SER A 47 33.80 55.65 7.92
C SER A 47 32.53 55.00 8.49
N GLU A 48 31.47 54.88 7.69
CA GLU A 48 30.21 54.25 8.10
C GLU A 48 30.36 52.72 8.16
N ALA A 49 30.99 52.13 7.15
CA ALA A 49 31.35 50.71 7.16
C ALA A 49 32.28 50.36 8.34
N ALA A 50 33.31 51.17 8.59
CA ALA A 50 34.24 50.96 9.69
C ALA A 50 33.62 51.20 11.07
N ALA A 51 32.52 51.96 11.18
CA ALA A 51 31.81 52.17 12.45
C ALA A 51 30.95 50.97 12.87
N ARG A 52 30.70 50.02 11.95
CA ARG A 52 29.89 48.83 12.22
C ARG A 52 30.74 47.71 12.82
N THR A 53 30.23 47.12 13.90
CA THR A 53 30.81 45.94 14.56
C THR A 53 29.99 44.67 14.36
N SER A 54 28.73 44.79 13.92
CA SER A 54 27.88 43.65 13.60
C SER A 54 27.10 43.96 12.34
N LEU A 55 27.06 42.99 11.42
CA LEU A 55 26.27 43.03 10.21
C LEU A 55 25.48 41.73 10.07
N ASP A 56 24.19 41.81 10.38
CA ASP A 56 23.26 40.69 10.25
C ASP A 56 22.33 40.95 9.07
N LEU A 57 22.66 40.38 7.91
CA LEU A 57 21.87 40.50 6.68
C LEU A 57 20.73 39.47 6.63
N THR A 58 20.61 38.58 7.63
CA THR A 58 19.51 37.61 7.71
C THR A 58 18.16 38.28 7.97
N THR A 59 18.15 39.53 8.44
CA THR A 59 16.92 40.32 8.59
C THR A 59 16.54 41.11 7.33
N ALA A 60 17.38 41.06 6.29
CA ALA A 60 17.23 41.79 5.04
C ALA A 60 16.82 40.86 3.87
N VAL A 61 16.05 39.81 4.17
CA VAL A 61 15.70 38.72 3.22
C VAL A 61 14.94 39.17 1.97
N GLN A 62 14.33 40.35 1.99
CA GLN A 62 13.68 40.93 0.82
C GLN A 62 14.66 41.34 -0.28
N TYR A 63 15.95 41.47 0.04
CA TYR A 63 17.00 41.83 -0.90
C TYR A 63 17.79 40.58 -1.30
N TYR A 64 17.58 40.14 -2.54
CA TYR A 64 18.21 38.92 -3.07
C TYR A 64 19.60 39.25 -3.63
N MET A 65 20.63 39.12 -2.79
CA MET A 65 22.00 39.53 -3.14
C MET A 65 22.67 38.55 -4.13
N HIS A 66 23.32 39.11 -5.14
CA HIS A 66 24.11 38.38 -6.14
C HIS A 66 25.61 38.58 -5.97
N ASP A 67 26.02 39.73 -5.42
CA ASP A 67 27.41 40.10 -5.16
C ASP A 67 27.48 40.93 -3.85
N VAL A 68 28.46 40.61 -3.01
CA VAL A 68 28.71 41.31 -1.73
C VAL A 68 30.05 42.07 -1.74
N SER A 69 30.62 42.31 -2.92
CA SER A 69 31.81 43.13 -3.09
C SER A 69 31.63 44.50 -2.42
N GLY A 70 32.66 44.96 -1.73
CA GLY A 70 32.63 46.15 -0.88
C GLY A 70 32.44 45.83 0.59
N ILE A 71 32.02 44.61 0.95
CA ILE A 71 31.95 44.15 2.34
C ILE A 71 33.31 44.17 3.05
N GLU A 72 34.41 44.13 2.30
CA GLU A 72 35.78 44.21 2.81
C GLU A 72 36.09 45.55 3.51
N ALA A 73 35.29 46.59 3.27
CA ALA A 73 35.40 47.89 3.95
C ALA A 73 34.93 47.85 5.41
N PHE A 74 34.20 46.82 5.82
CA PHE A 74 33.66 46.64 7.18
C PHE A 74 34.70 45.99 8.12
N VAL A 75 35.85 46.65 8.27
CA VAL A 75 37.05 46.09 8.91
C VAL A 75 36.93 45.77 10.41
N ASN A 76 35.93 46.34 11.09
CA ASN A 76 35.72 46.20 12.55
C ASN A 76 34.58 45.23 12.91
N LEU A 77 34.06 44.45 11.95
CA LEU A 77 33.03 43.46 12.23
C LEU A 77 33.55 42.35 13.14
N THR A 78 32.78 42.07 14.19
CA THR A 78 32.89 40.88 15.04
C THR A 78 31.83 39.83 14.65
N VAL A 79 30.72 40.24 14.05
CA VAL A 79 29.66 39.34 13.57
C VAL A 79 29.31 39.67 12.13
N LEU A 80 29.34 38.64 11.27
CA LEU A 80 28.81 38.70 9.91
C LEU A 80 27.85 37.52 9.68
N LYS A 81 26.62 37.82 9.28
CA LYS A 81 25.64 36.81 8.85
C LYS A 81 25.05 37.17 7.50
N LEU A 82 25.05 36.21 6.58
CA LEU A 82 24.40 36.31 5.27
C LEU A 82 23.07 35.54 5.27
N PRO A 83 22.04 36.02 4.56
CA PRO A 83 20.75 35.34 4.48
C PRO A 83 20.85 34.05 3.67
N LEU A 84 20.02 33.06 4.00
CA LEU A 84 19.96 31.77 3.28
C LEU A 84 19.71 31.94 1.77
N ALA A 85 18.86 32.90 1.39
CA ALA A 85 18.53 33.16 0.00
C ALA A 85 19.45 34.23 -0.59
N ASN A 86 20.58 33.79 -1.14
CA ASN A 86 21.46 34.63 -1.94
C ASN A 86 22.05 33.81 -3.10
N SER A 87 22.76 34.47 -4.00
CA SER A 87 23.43 33.82 -5.13
C SER A 87 24.87 34.27 -5.29
N ILE A 88 25.50 34.66 -4.17
CA ILE A 88 26.89 35.08 -4.15
C ILE A 88 27.79 33.92 -4.56
N GLN A 89 28.84 34.23 -5.32
CA GLN A 89 29.78 33.22 -5.83
C GLN A 89 31.09 33.19 -5.06
N SER A 90 31.44 34.30 -4.41
CA SER A 90 32.65 34.47 -3.62
C SER A 90 32.40 35.37 -2.42
N LEU A 91 33.09 35.09 -1.32
CA LEU A 91 33.14 35.95 -0.15
C LEU A 91 34.59 36.08 0.32
N ASN A 92 35.03 37.31 0.53
CA ASN A 92 36.33 37.60 1.11
C ASN A 92 36.15 38.29 2.47
N VAL A 93 36.54 37.60 3.54
CA VAL A 93 36.49 38.15 4.90
C VAL A 93 37.86 38.59 5.40
N GLY A 94 38.92 38.51 4.60
CA GLY A 94 40.30 38.64 5.06
C GLY A 94 40.69 39.99 5.69
N SER A 95 39.90 41.05 5.52
CA SER A 95 40.11 42.35 6.19
C SER A 95 39.46 42.45 7.58
N MET A 96 38.58 41.53 7.95
CA MET A 96 37.78 41.55 9.18
C MET A 96 38.54 40.88 10.34
N ASN A 97 39.65 41.48 10.78
CA ASN A 97 40.54 40.87 11.79
C ASN A 97 39.91 40.67 13.18
N ALA A 98 38.80 41.36 13.47
CA ALA A 98 38.05 41.25 14.72
C ALA A 98 36.89 40.24 14.66
N LEU A 99 36.73 39.51 13.55
CA LEU A 99 35.60 38.61 13.33
C LEU A 99 35.61 37.46 14.35
N GLU A 100 34.50 37.30 15.07
CA GLU A 100 34.26 36.28 16.09
C GLU A 100 33.25 35.23 15.63
N TYR A 101 32.27 35.66 14.81
CA TYR A 101 31.16 34.84 14.32
C TYR A 101 30.92 35.09 12.83
N LEU A 102 31.01 34.03 12.03
CA LEU A 102 30.71 34.05 10.60
C LEU A 102 29.65 33.01 10.26
N GLN A 103 28.51 33.45 9.71
CA GLN A 103 27.47 32.58 9.20
C GLN A 103 27.14 32.94 7.75
N ILE A 104 27.31 31.97 6.87
CA ILE A 104 27.09 32.10 5.42
C ILE A 104 26.34 30.88 4.85
N ASN A 105 25.68 30.13 5.73
CA ASN A 105 24.99 28.91 5.35
C ASN A 105 23.88 29.15 4.33
N GLY A 106 23.67 28.16 3.45
CA GLY A 106 22.66 28.25 2.38
C GLY A 106 23.07 29.11 1.19
N SER A 107 24.28 29.67 1.16
CA SER A 107 24.86 30.32 -0.02
C SER A 107 25.19 29.31 -1.13
N HIS A 108 24.18 28.72 -1.77
CA HIS A 108 24.33 27.56 -2.67
C HIS A 108 25.28 27.75 -3.86
N ASN A 109 25.67 28.98 -4.20
CA ASN A 109 26.60 29.27 -5.31
C ASN A 109 28.02 29.64 -4.84
N LEU A 110 28.29 29.65 -3.54
CA LEU A 110 29.52 30.17 -2.95
C LEU A 110 30.71 29.20 -3.10
N SER A 111 31.29 29.17 -4.29
CA SER A 111 32.43 28.28 -4.57
C SER A 111 33.75 28.68 -3.88
N VAL A 112 33.89 29.94 -3.44
CA VAL A 112 35.14 30.50 -2.90
C VAL A 112 34.90 31.31 -1.63
N LEU A 113 35.44 30.83 -0.50
CA LEU A 113 35.53 31.57 0.76
C LEU A 113 37.00 31.88 1.05
N THR A 114 37.37 33.16 1.08
CA THR A 114 38.76 33.59 1.33
C THR A 114 38.93 34.06 2.77
N PHE A 115 39.86 33.43 3.49
CA PHE A 115 40.25 33.77 4.86
C PHE A 115 41.52 34.63 4.90
N GLY A 116 41.56 35.55 5.87
CA GLY A 116 42.78 36.16 6.38
C GLY A 116 43.22 35.49 7.69
N TYR A 117 43.95 36.21 8.54
CA TYR A 117 44.24 35.75 9.90
C TYR A 117 43.17 36.26 10.86
N HIS A 118 42.33 35.36 11.37
CA HIS A 118 41.19 35.62 12.25
C HIS A 118 41.38 34.96 13.62
N PRO A 119 42.23 35.53 14.50
CA PRO A 119 42.54 34.92 15.80
C PRO A 119 41.36 34.92 16.78
N TYR A 120 40.29 35.66 16.50
CA TYR A 120 39.11 35.73 17.36
C TYR A 120 37.91 34.90 16.85
N LEU A 121 38.01 34.32 15.64
CA LEU A 121 36.90 33.56 15.06
C LEU A 121 36.70 32.27 15.86
N THR A 122 35.55 32.15 16.51
CA THR A 122 35.18 31.01 17.35
C THR A 122 34.05 30.18 16.73
N HIS A 123 33.27 30.77 15.83
CA HIS A 123 32.12 30.16 15.19
C HIS A 123 32.13 30.42 13.68
N LEU A 124 32.15 29.34 12.91
CA LEU A 124 32.01 29.35 11.46
C LEU A 124 30.91 28.38 11.04
N ASP A 125 29.86 28.92 10.40
CA ASP A 125 28.85 28.14 9.71
C ASP A 125 28.86 28.49 8.22
N CYS A 126 29.42 27.59 7.42
CA CYS A 126 29.44 27.63 5.97
C CYS A 126 28.78 26.41 5.34
N GLY A 127 27.81 25.82 6.04
CA GLY A 127 27.03 24.69 5.52
C GLY A 127 26.31 25.03 4.22
N ASN A 128 26.13 24.06 3.33
CA ASN A 128 25.34 24.20 2.11
C ASN A 128 25.77 25.38 1.22
N SER A 129 27.09 25.50 1.01
CA SER A 129 27.71 26.64 0.32
C SER A 129 28.42 26.28 -0.99
N SER A 130 28.32 25.04 -1.50
CA SER A 130 29.05 24.58 -2.71
C SER A 130 30.58 24.73 -2.66
N LEU A 131 31.17 24.81 -1.47
CA LEU A 131 32.62 24.91 -1.27
C LEU A 131 33.32 23.63 -1.73
N THR A 132 34.41 23.77 -2.49
CA THR A 132 35.27 22.64 -2.90
C THR A 132 36.54 22.52 -2.07
N THR A 133 36.94 23.63 -1.44
CA THR A 133 38.06 23.73 -0.50
C THR A 133 37.68 24.65 0.66
N LEU A 134 38.32 24.45 1.81
CA LEU A 134 38.15 25.28 2.99
C LEU A 134 39.49 25.33 3.74
N ASP A 135 40.16 26.48 3.71
CA ASP A 135 41.41 26.70 4.44
C ASP A 135 41.12 27.37 5.79
N LEU A 136 41.40 26.65 6.87
CA LEU A 136 41.14 27.07 8.25
C LEU A 136 42.42 27.48 9.00
N SER A 137 43.57 27.55 8.32
CA SER A 137 44.86 27.90 8.93
C SER A 137 44.86 29.30 9.58
N GLY A 138 44.00 30.19 9.10
CA GLY A 138 43.80 31.54 9.63
C GLY A 138 42.92 31.62 10.88
N ALA A 139 42.22 30.55 11.28
CA ALA A 139 41.22 30.58 12.35
C ALA A 139 41.51 29.55 13.48
N PRO A 140 42.66 29.66 14.18
CA PRO A 140 43.14 28.61 15.11
C PRO A 140 42.29 28.45 16.39
N ASN A 141 41.42 29.40 16.71
CA ASN A 141 40.60 29.40 17.92
C ASN A 141 39.13 29.01 17.66
N LEU A 142 38.85 28.38 16.51
CA LEU A 142 37.51 27.86 16.23
C LEU A 142 37.09 26.83 17.28
N THR A 143 35.86 27.03 17.78
CA THR A 143 35.19 26.14 18.73
C THR A 143 34.00 25.43 18.11
N TYR A 144 33.42 26.04 17.07
CA TYR A 144 32.30 25.53 16.29
C TYR A 144 32.62 25.66 14.80
N LEU A 145 32.51 24.55 14.08
CA LEU A 145 32.60 24.50 12.63
C LEU A 145 31.45 23.66 12.06
N ASP A 146 30.60 24.29 11.27
CA ASP A 146 29.70 23.61 10.36
C ASP A 146 30.13 23.92 8.91
N CYS A 147 30.59 22.89 8.22
CA CYS A 147 30.87 22.94 6.78
C CYS A 147 30.13 21.81 6.04
N SER A 148 28.99 21.38 6.57
CA SER A 148 28.15 20.33 6.00
C SER A 148 27.61 20.66 4.60
N GLN A 149 27.19 19.65 3.85
CA GLN A 149 26.58 19.81 2.52
C GLN A 149 27.42 20.66 1.55
N ASN A 150 28.72 20.37 1.49
CA ASN A 150 29.64 20.99 0.55
C ASN A 150 30.28 19.91 -0.33
N TYR A 151 31.27 20.30 -1.14
CA TYR A 151 32.01 19.42 -2.03
C TYR A 151 33.47 19.27 -1.59
N LEU A 152 33.73 19.31 -0.27
CA LEU A 152 35.06 19.19 0.31
C LEU A 152 35.58 17.75 0.15
N ASN A 153 36.72 17.61 -0.54
CA ASN A 153 37.39 16.31 -0.70
C ASN A 153 38.44 16.06 0.40
N SER A 154 38.87 17.12 1.08
CA SER A 154 39.80 17.11 2.20
C SER A 154 39.50 18.25 3.16
N LEU A 155 39.78 18.05 4.44
CA LEU A 155 39.65 19.07 5.47
C LEU A 155 40.82 18.93 6.45
N ASP A 156 41.62 19.99 6.62
CA ASP A 156 42.72 20.01 7.58
C ASP A 156 42.27 20.68 8.88
N LEU A 157 42.28 19.91 9.96
CA LEU A 157 41.87 20.32 11.31
C LEU A 157 43.04 20.38 12.29
N SER A 158 44.28 20.20 11.81
CA SER A 158 45.46 20.03 12.67
C SER A 158 45.74 21.20 13.61
N MET A 159 45.29 22.41 13.26
CA MET A 159 45.48 23.62 14.05
C MET A 159 44.32 23.94 15.00
N LEU A 160 43.21 23.20 14.96
CA LEU A 160 41.95 23.55 15.62
C LEU A 160 41.80 22.88 17.00
N SER A 161 42.74 23.15 17.90
CA SER A 161 42.78 22.50 19.24
C SER A 161 41.62 22.84 20.18
N GLN A 162 40.86 23.89 19.88
CA GLN A 162 39.74 24.37 20.71
C GLN A 162 38.37 23.87 20.21
N LEU A 163 38.35 23.04 19.16
CA LEU A 163 37.10 22.61 18.54
C LEU A 163 36.28 21.74 19.50
N THR A 164 35.02 22.14 19.69
CA THR A 164 34.03 21.44 20.54
C THR A 164 32.87 20.85 19.74
N HIS A 165 32.60 21.43 18.56
CA HIS A 165 31.53 21.02 17.66
C HIS A 165 32.05 21.02 16.22
N LEU A 166 31.90 19.88 15.55
CA LEU A 166 32.28 19.71 14.15
C LEU A 166 31.16 19.00 13.39
N ASN A 167 30.65 19.66 12.36
CA ASN A 167 29.74 19.08 11.40
C ASN A 167 30.36 19.16 9.99
N THR A 168 30.65 18.00 9.41
CA THR A 168 31.15 17.84 8.04
C THR A 168 30.23 16.97 7.19
N HIS A 169 29.01 16.67 7.65
CA HIS A 169 28.13 15.72 6.99
C HIS A 169 27.89 16.10 5.52
N PHE A 170 27.62 15.12 4.65
CA PHE A 170 27.46 15.35 3.20
C PHE A 170 28.65 16.12 2.58
N ASN A 171 29.85 15.59 2.74
CA ASN A 171 31.03 16.01 1.98
C ASN A 171 31.75 14.77 1.44
N PRO A 172 32.33 14.80 0.23
CA PRO A 172 33.08 13.69 -0.36
C PRO A 172 34.48 13.49 0.27
N LEU A 173 34.60 13.59 1.60
CA LEU A 173 35.83 13.33 2.34
C LEU A 173 36.18 11.85 2.29
N LEU A 174 37.46 11.54 2.07
CA LEU A 174 37.98 10.16 2.07
C LEU A 174 38.51 9.71 3.44
N ALA A 175 38.93 10.67 4.26
CA ALA A 175 39.45 10.46 5.60
C ALA A 175 39.18 11.72 6.45
N LEU A 176 39.09 11.53 7.75
CA LEU A 176 38.94 12.63 8.71
C LEU A 176 39.79 12.37 9.95
N ASP A 177 40.61 13.34 10.33
CA ASP A 177 41.42 13.29 11.55
C ASP A 177 41.03 14.42 12.49
N VAL A 178 40.45 14.06 13.64
CA VAL A 178 40.05 15.00 14.69
C VAL A 178 40.89 14.82 15.96
N SER A 179 41.96 14.02 15.92
CA SER A 179 42.76 13.71 17.11
C SER A 179 43.45 14.92 17.76
N ASN A 180 43.56 16.02 17.02
CA ASN A 180 44.06 17.30 17.54
C ASN A 180 42.98 18.15 18.25
N SER A 181 41.73 17.67 18.33
CA SER A 181 40.60 18.35 18.96
C SER A 181 40.14 17.61 20.24
N PRO A 182 40.92 17.62 21.34
CA PRO A 182 40.63 16.82 22.53
C PRO A 182 39.34 17.23 23.28
N ASN A 183 38.87 18.47 23.06
CA ASN A 183 37.65 19.01 23.67
C ASN A 183 36.40 18.77 22.81
N LEU A 184 36.50 17.99 21.73
CA LEU A 184 35.38 17.73 20.83
C LEU A 184 34.28 16.97 21.55
N THR A 185 33.07 17.54 21.57
CA THR A 185 31.88 16.97 22.22
C THR A 185 30.84 16.47 21.21
N PHE A 186 30.87 17.02 20.00
CA PHE A 186 29.97 16.70 18.90
C PHE A 186 30.77 16.52 17.61
N LEU A 187 30.59 15.37 16.97
CA LEU A 187 31.12 15.08 15.64
C LEU A 187 30.02 14.44 14.79
N ASP A 188 29.67 15.09 13.68
CA ASP A 188 28.88 14.51 12.59
C ASP A 188 29.70 14.55 11.30
N CYS A 189 30.06 13.38 10.80
CA CYS A 189 30.65 13.21 9.48
C CYS A 189 29.90 12.16 8.67
N SER A 190 28.60 12.04 8.90
CA SER A 190 27.71 11.14 8.18
C SER A 190 27.61 11.49 6.69
N GLN A 191 27.25 10.49 5.89
CA GLN A 191 26.79 10.71 4.52
C GLN A 191 25.29 10.41 4.44
N GLY A 192 24.62 10.96 3.44
CA GLY A 192 23.35 10.38 3.01
C GLY A 192 23.59 9.13 2.19
N LEU A 193 22.54 8.35 2.06
CA LEU A 193 22.49 7.09 1.32
C LEU A 193 22.65 7.30 -0.21
N VAL A 194 23.81 7.81 -0.65
CA VAL A 194 24.12 7.99 -2.08
C VAL A 194 24.82 6.74 -2.56
N LEU A 195 24.08 5.91 -3.31
CA LEU A 195 24.59 4.73 -3.99
C LEU A 195 25.84 5.10 -4.82
N GLY A 196 26.99 4.52 -4.48
CA GLY A 196 28.26 4.70 -5.19
C GLY A 196 29.17 5.81 -4.69
N SER A 197 28.85 6.51 -3.59
CA SER A 197 29.82 7.39 -2.92
C SER A 197 30.81 6.58 -2.08
N SER A 198 32.11 6.86 -2.18
CA SER A 198 33.15 6.10 -1.48
C SER A 198 33.30 6.44 0.00
N GLY A 199 32.63 7.48 0.50
CA GLY A 199 32.61 7.92 1.91
C GLY A 199 33.99 8.06 2.58
N ILE A 200 33.96 8.32 3.89
CA ILE A 200 35.15 8.28 4.74
C ILE A 200 35.53 6.81 4.95
N ALA A 201 36.77 6.44 4.64
CA ALA A 201 37.29 5.08 4.88
C ALA A 201 37.97 4.95 6.26
N SER A 202 38.42 6.07 6.83
CA SER A 202 39.11 6.12 8.12
C SER A 202 38.80 7.41 8.86
N VAL A 203 38.37 7.27 10.12
CA VAL A 203 38.17 8.37 11.06
C VAL A 203 39.10 8.19 12.25
N ASN A 204 39.94 9.19 12.53
CA ASN A 204 40.83 9.19 13.70
C ASN A 204 40.24 10.04 14.81
N ILE A 205 39.62 9.39 15.79
CA ILE A 205 38.99 10.01 16.97
C ILE A 205 39.82 9.83 18.25
N ASN A 206 41.10 9.44 18.13
CA ASN A 206 41.95 9.22 19.29
C ASN A 206 42.14 10.52 20.09
N GLY A 207 41.88 10.47 21.39
CA GLY A 207 42.02 11.63 22.28
C GLY A 207 40.75 12.47 22.44
N CYS A 208 39.72 12.26 21.62
CA CYS A 208 38.43 12.96 21.72
C CYS A 208 37.53 12.37 22.82
N ILE A 209 38.05 12.21 24.03
CA ILE A 209 37.41 11.47 25.13
C ILE A 209 36.12 12.12 25.67
N HIS A 210 35.88 13.39 25.34
CA HIS A 210 34.71 14.17 25.72
C HIS A 210 33.57 14.11 24.70
N LEU A 211 33.68 13.26 23.67
CA LEU A 211 32.60 13.05 22.72
C LEU A 211 31.35 12.54 23.44
N THR A 212 30.25 13.28 23.27
CA THR A 212 28.91 12.93 23.73
C THR A 212 28.01 12.50 22.58
N HIS A 213 28.29 13.00 21.37
CA HIS A 213 27.58 12.71 20.14
C HIS A 213 28.57 12.37 19.02
N LEU A 214 28.43 11.18 18.45
CA LEU A 214 29.23 10.73 17.32
C LEU A 214 28.31 10.11 16.25
N ASP A 215 28.21 10.77 15.11
CA ASP A 215 27.55 10.24 13.90
C ASP A 215 28.57 10.08 12.78
N ILE A 216 28.82 8.84 12.39
CA ILE A 216 29.70 8.46 11.29
C ILE A 216 28.97 7.60 10.25
N SER A 217 27.64 7.66 10.24
CA SER A 217 26.79 6.79 9.43
C SER A 217 27.00 6.96 7.91
N SER A 218 26.69 5.90 7.16
CA SER A 218 26.78 5.81 5.69
C SER A 218 28.18 6.08 5.11
N ASN A 219 29.23 5.63 5.79
CA ASN A 219 30.62 5.75 5.33
C ASN A 219 31.21 4.38 4.91
N SER A 220 32.52 4.31 4.69
CA SER A 220 33.25 3.09 4.32
C SER A 220 34.18 2.61 5.44
N ILE A 221 33.86 2.93 6.70
CA ILE A 221 34.72 2.66 7.86
C ILE A 221 34.67 1.17 8.18
N SER A 222 35.83 0.53 8.30
CA SER A 222 35.94 -0.91 8.61
C SER A 222 36.42 -1.20 10.04
N VAL A 223 37.12 -0.25 10.64
CA VAL A 223 37.68 -0.34 11.99
C VAL A 223 37.37 0.94 12.73
N LEU A 224 36.77 0.80 13.91
CA LEU A 224 36.42 1.90 14.79
C LEU A 224 36.71 1.50 16.23
N ASN A 225 37.39 2.37 16.98
CA ASN A 225 37.62 2.19 18.41
C ASN A 225 36.91 3.28 19.21
N VAL A 226 35.75 2.93 19.78
CA VAL A 226 34.97 3.82 20.66
C VAL A 226 35.17 3.53 22.14
N ALA A 227 35.92 2.50 22.52
CA ALA A 227 36.07 2.09 23.92
C ALA A 227 36.54 3.20 24.88
N PRO A 228 37.39 4.17 24.47
CA PRO A 228 37.78 5.29 25.33
C PRO A 228 36.71 6.38 25.55
N LEU A 229 35.60 6.36 24.80
CA LEU A 229 34.63 7.46 24.72
C LEU A 229 33.51 7.31 25.75
N SER A 230 33.86 7.22 27.04
CA SER A 230 32.91 6.89 28.12
C SER A 230 31.78 7.92 28.34
N GLU A 231 31.92 9.13 27.79
CA GLU A 231 30.92 10.20 27.86
C GLU A 231 29.88 10.15 26.72
N LEU A 232 30.00 9.19 25.78
CA LEU A 232 29.05 9.04 24.68
C LEU A 232 27.62 8.78 25.18
N VAL A 233 26.70 9.57 24.64
CA VAL A 233 25.25 9.47 24.82
C VAL A 233 24.58 9.02 23.52
N TYR A 234 25.11 9.46 22.37
CA TYR A 234 24.61 9.10 21.04
C TYR A 234 25.75 8.56 20.17
N LEU A 235 25.55 7.37 19.60
CA LEU A 235 26.46 6.75 18.65
C LEU A 235 25.68 6.20 17.45
N ASP A 236 25.94 6.72 16.26
CA ASP A 236 25.47 6.14 14.99
C ASP A 236 26.66 5.76 14.10
N VAL A 237 26.78 4.47 13.81
CA VAL A 237 27.79 3.88 12.93
C VAL A 237 27.15 3.12 11.77
N SER A 238 25.86 3.33 11.52
CA SER A 238 25.10 2.60 10.52
C SER A 238 25.68 2.73 9.10
N GLY A 239 25.43 1.75 8.23
CA GLY A 239 25.82 1.79 6.83
C GLY A 239 27.33 1.87 6.59
N ASN A 240 28.14 1.17 7.39
CA ASN A 240 29.60 1.10 7.27
C ASN A 240 30.05 -0.35 6.98
N ALA A 241 31.36 -0.59 7.01
CA ALA A 241 31.97 -1.91 6.84
C ALA A 241 32.53 -2.49 8.17
N ILE A 242 31.98 -2.08 9.32
CA ILE A 242 32.48 -2.45 10.65
C ILE A 242 32.13 -3.91 10.95
N SER A 243 33.13 -4.73 11.26
CA SER A 243 32.93 -6.17 11.58
C SER A 243 32.94 -6.47 13.09
N ALA A 244 33.56 -5.59 13.88
CA ALA A 244 33.64 -5.68 15.33
C ALA A 244 33.48 -4.30 15.94
N LEU A 245 32.56 -4.18 16.89
CA LEU A 245 32.25 -2.94 17.58
C LEU A 245 32.16 -3.23 19.09
N ASP A 246 33.12 -2.71 19.86
CA ASP A 246 33.11 -2.81 21.32
C ASP A 246 32.50 -1.56 21.93
N VAL A 247 31.28 -1.69 22.42
CA VAL A 247 30.53 -0.65 23.14
C VAL A 247 30.44 -0.89 24.64
N SER A 248 31.11 -1.93 25.16
CA SER A 248 30.85 -2.44 26.52
C SER A 248 31.09 -1.44 27.65
N ASN A 249 31.90 -0.40 27.43
CA ASN A 249 32.20 0.65 28.41
C ASN A 249 31.34 1.92 28.26
N LEU A 250 30.43 1.98 27.27
CA LEU A 250 29.64 3.17 26.95
C LEU A 250 28.36 3.25 27.80
N ASN A 251 28.48 3.16 29.13
CA ASN A 251 27.33 3.04 30.03
C ASN A 251 26.36 4.24 30.01
N GLY A 252 26.81 5.40 29.51
CA GLY A 252 25.98 6.60 29.33
C GLY A 252 25.13 6.60 28.06
N LEU A 253 25.31 5.61 27.18
CA LEU A 253 24.70 5.60 25.86
C LEU A 253 23.17 5.42 25.94
N THR A 254 22.44 6.33 25.29
CA THR A 254 20.97 6.27 25.17
C THR A 254 20.52 5.86 23.76
N TYR A 255 21.34 6.13 22.74
CA TYR A 255 21.07 5.77 21.35
C TYR A 255 22.27 5.02 20.74
N LEU A 256 22.00 3.87 20.12
CA LEU A 256 22.97 3.11 19.34
C LEU A 256 22.38 2.71 17.98
N GLY A 257 22.88 3.31 16.90
CA GLY A 257 22.68 2.90 15.52
C GLY A 257 23.89 2.14 14.98
N ALA A 258 23.70 0.90 14.55
CA ALA A 258 24.75 0.04 14.01
C ALA A 258 24.31 -0.76 12.78
N ASN A 259 23.11 -0.48 12.24
CA ASN A 259 22.52 -1.26 11.15
C ASN A 259 23.35 -1.23 9.86
N GLY A 260 23.25 -2.28 9.04
CA GLY A 260 23.93 -2.35 7.75
C GLY A 260 25.45 -2.49 7.86
N ASN A 261 25.95 -3.07 8.95
CA ASN A 261 27.36 -3.41 9.14
C ASN A 261 27.54 -4.93 9.24
N PRO A 262 28.68 -5.50 8.78
CA PRO A 262 28.97 -6.93 8.92
C PRO A 262 29.35 -7.36 10.36
N ILE A 263 28.69 -6.83 11.38
CA ILE A 263 28.94 -7.14 12.81
C ILE A 263 28.40 -8.53 13.14
N THR A 264 29.25 -9.39 13.72
CA THR A 264 28.88 -10.76 14.12
C THR A 264 28.56 -10.90 15.61
N VAL A 265 29.17 -10.05 16.44
CA VAL A 265 28.99 -10.02 17.90
C VAL A 265 28.83 -8.57 18.34
N LEU A 266 27.72 -8.28 19.00
CA LEU A 266 27.42 -6.96 19.57
C LEU A 266 26.98 -7.14 21.03
N ASN A 267 27.88 -6.80 21.97
CA ASN A 267 27.58 -6.90 23.39
C ASN A 267 27.02 -5.58 23.92
N VAL A 268 25.71 -5.53 24.11
CA VAL A 268 25.00 -4.37 24.66
C VAL A 268 24.57 -4.54 26.12
N SER A 269 24.85 -5.69 26.75
CA SER A 269 24.27 -6.07 28.06
C SER A 269 24.53 -5.07 29.20
N ALA A 270 25.61 -4.28 29.12
CA ALA A 270 25.96 -3.25 30.11
C ALA A 270 25.28 -1.89 29.87
N LEU A 271 24.68 -1.67 28.70
CA LEU A 271 24.16 -0.37 28.24
C LEU A 271 22.78 -0.04 28.83
N THR A 272 22.62 -0.13 30.15
CA THR A 272 21.30 -0.05 30.83
C THR A 272 20.54 1.27 30.65
N ASN A 273 21.20 2.34 30.18
CA ASN A 273 20.57 3.62 29.83
C ASN A 273 20.01 3.68 28.39
N LEU A 274 20.23 2.64 27.59
CA LEU A 274 19.84 2.62 26.19
C LEU A 274 18.31 2.68 26.05
N THR A 275 17.82 3.65 25.28
CA THR A 275 16.40 3.80 24.93
C THR A 275 16.12 3.33 23.50
N THR A 276 17.12 3.43 22.62
CA THR A 276 17.02 3.04 21.21
C THR A 276 18.22 2.20 20.79
N LEU A 277 17.93 1.00 20.26
CA LEU A 277 18.93 0.13 19.64
C LEU A 277 18.48 -0.23 18.22
N ASN A 278 19.29 0.12 17.22
CA ASN A 278 19.11 -0.31 15.84
C ASN A 278 20.35 -1.08 15.36
N CYS A 279 20.22 -2.39 15.16
CA CYS A 279 21.25 -3.29 14.66
C CYS A 279 20.73 -4.17 13.51
N ASN A 280 19.82 -3.62 12.70
CA ASN A 280 19.27 -4.30 11.53
C ASN A 280 20.35 -4.67 10.52
N LEU A 281 20.12 -5.71 9.72
CA LEU A 281 20.97 -6.10 8.59
C LEU A 281 22.44 -6.23 8.97
N CYS A 282 22.69 -6.86 10.13
CA CYS A 282 24.02 -7.28 10.55
C CYS A 282 24.17 -8.80 10.38
N LEU A 283 25.18 -9.40 10.99
CA LEU A 283 25.42 -10.85 11.00
C LEU A 283 25.38 -11.40 12.44
N ILE A 284 24.58 -10.76 13.31
CA ILE A 284 24.54 -11.07 14.74
C ILE A 284 23.85 -12.42 14.97
N THR A 285 24.48 -13.30 15.75
CA THR A 285 23.94 -14.64 16.09
C THR A 285 23.30 -14.69 17.47
N THR A 286 23.76 -13.85 18.39
CA THR A 286 23.24 -13.74 19.76
C THR A 286 23.14 -12.28 20.16
N LEU A 287 22.00 -11.88 20.73
CA LEU A 287 21.77 -10.52 21.21
C LEU A 287 21.13 -10.57 22.59
N ASP A 288 21.87 -10.16 23.62
CA ASP A 288 21.36 -10.07 24.99
C ASP A 288 20.92 -8.64 25.31
N VAL A 289 19.60 -8.45 25.32
CA VAL A 289 18.94 -7.18 25.68
C VAL A 289 18.24 -7.24 27.02
N ALA A 290 18.34 -8.34 27.78
CA ALA A 290 17.45 -8.59 28.91
C ALA A 290 17.61 -7.57 30.07
N ALA A 291 18.77 -6.94 30.17
CA ALA A 291 19.08 -5.90 31.17
C ALA A 291 18.70 -4.48 30.72
N LEU A 292 18.27 -4.28 29.46
CA LEU A 292 18.07 -2.97 28.85
C LEU A 292 16.65 -2.43 29.11
N THR A 293 16.24 -2.38 30.37
CA THR A 293 14.84 -2.10 30.77
C THR A 293 14.33 -0.69 30.40
N ASN A 294 15.22 0.21 29.98
CA ASN A 294 14.87 1.54 29.48
C ASN A 294 14.61 1.58 27.96
N LEU A 295 14.80 0.47 27.24
CA LEU A 295 14.53 0.41 25.80
C LEU A 295 13.06 0.71 25.50
N THR A 296 12.86 1.68 24.62
CA THR A 296 11.56 2.03 24.02
C THR A 296 11.47 1.57 22.57
N SER A 297 12.62 1.41 21.89
CA SER A 297 12.70 0.95 20.50
C SER A 297 13.86 -0.03 20.28
N LEU A 298 13.54 -1.20 19.73
CA LEU A 298 14.50 -2.24 19.36
C LEU A 298 14.28 -2.69 17.92
N SER A 299 15.29 -2.49 17.09
CA SER A 299 15.36 -3.02 15.72
C SER A 299 16.57 -3.93 15.59
N CYS A 300 16.34 -5.21 15.28
CA CYS A 300 17.37 -6.24 15.08
C CYS A 300 17.06 -7.17 13.91
N SER A 301 16.28 -6.71 12.92
CA SER A 301 15.87 -7.55 11.78
C SER A 301 17.00 -7.88 10.82
N GLY A 302 16.84 -8.97 10.08
CA GLY A 302 17.82 -9.40 9.08
C GLY A 302 19.15 -9.83 9.70
N ASN A 303 19.09 -10.56 10.83
CA ASN A 303 20.24 -11.13 11.53
C ASN A 303 20.12 -12.67 11.56
N GLN A 304 20.92 -13.33 12.39
CA GLN A 304 20.94 -14.78 12.58
C GLN A 304 20.59 -15.15 14.03
N ILE A 305 19.76 -14.34 14.69
CA ILE A 305 19.44 -14.49 16.12
C ILE A 305 18.49 -15.68 16.31
N GLY A 306 18.91 -16.68 17.09
CA GLY A 306 18.08 -17.86 17.40
C GLY A 306 17.20 -17.71 18.65
N VAL A 307 17.63 -16.87 19.60
CA VAL A 307 16.92 -16.62 20.87
C VAL A 307 16.98 -15.13 21.17
N LEU A 308 15.80 -14.54 21.38
CA LEU A 308 15.66 -13.14 21.76
C LEU A 308 14.77 -13.02 23.00
N ASN A 309 15.34 -12.59 24.12
CA ASN A 309 14.61 -12.39 25.37
C ASN A 309 14.25 -10.92 25.59
N VAL A 310 13.01 -10.56 25.28
CA VAL A 310 12.45 -9.21 25.50
C VAL A 310 11.53 -9.13 26.72
N SER A 311 11.38 -10.21 27.50
CA SER A 311 10.31 -10.32 28.51
C SER A 311 10.35 -9.31 29.66
N ASN A 312 11.49 -8.64 29.88
CA ASN A 312 11.65 -7.60 30.91
C ASN A 312 11.61 -6.17 30.34
N LEU A 313 11.39 -6.00 29.03
CA LEU A 313 11.44 -4.70 28.36
C LEU A 313 10.09 -3.97 28.41
N SER A 314 9.52 -3.77 29.60
CA SER A 314 8.15 -3.26 29.77
C SER A 314 7.89 -1.86 29.20
N ASN A 315 8.93 -1.10 28.84
CA ASN A 315 8.85 0.22 28.20
C ASN A 315 8.89 0.14 26.66
N LEU A 316 9.03 -1.06 26.08
CA LEU A 316 9.23 -1.23 24.65
C LEU A 316 7.94 -0.91 23.88
N THR A 317 8.02 0.09 23.00
CA THR A 317 6.91 0.55 22.16
C THR A 317 7.05 0.10 20.71
N TYR A 318 8.27 -0.20 20.27
CA TYR A 318 8.59 -0.67 18.92
C TYR A 318 9.54 -1.86 19.00
N LEU A 319 9.17 -2.96 18.33
CA LEU A 319 10.00 -4.15 18.17
C LEU A 319 10.01 -4.62 16.71
N ASP A 320 11.18 -4.53 16.07
CA ASP A 320 11.46 -5.25 14.83
C ASP A 320 12.51 -6.33 15.07
N CYS A 321 12.07 -7.58 15.00
CA CYS A 321 12.89 -8.77 15.09
C CYS A 321 12.69 -9.70 13.88
N SER A 322 12.15 -9.16 12.79
CA SER A 322 11.86 -9.92 11.57
C SER A 322 13.12 -10.48 10.91
N ALA A 323 12.98 -11.46 10.01
CA ALA A 323 14.10 -12.05 9.25
C ALA A 323 15.27 -12.51 10.15
N ASN A 324 14.97 -13.42 11.08
CA ASN A 324 15.92 -14.02 12.02
C ASN A 324 15.65 -15.53 12.13
N GLN A 325 16.20 -16.19 13.16
CA GLN A 325 16.03 -17.63 13.42
C GLN A 325 15.29 -17.89 14.74
N ILE A 326 14.48 -16.93 15.20
CA ILE A 326 13.85 -16.96 16.52
C ILE A 326 12.77 -18.05 16.54
N SER A 327 12.86 -18.97 17.51
CA SER A 327 11.93 -20.11 17.65
C SER A 327 10.81 -19.85 18.67
N SER A 328 11.01 -18.92 19.60
CA SER A 328 10.00 -18.50 20.59
C SER A 328 10.15 -17.03 20.93
N LEU A 329 9.03 -16.32 21.05
CA LEU A 329 9.00 -14.91 21.43
C LEU A 329 7.95 -14.68 22.54
N ASN A 330 8.41 -14.24 23.71
CA ASN A 330 7.54 -13.96 24.86
C ASN A 330 7.25 -12.46 24.97
N LEU A 331 6.00 -12.08 24.74
CA LEU A 331 5.53 -10.69 24.70
C LEU A 331 4.63 -10.31 25.90
N GLN A 332 4.43 -11.20 26.87
CA GLN A 332 3.39 -11.08 27.92
C GLN A 332 3.49 -9.82 28.79
N ASN A 333 4.68 -9.25 28.94
CA ASN A 333 4.90 -8.04 29.75
C ASN A 333 5.04 -6.76 28.92
N LEU A 334 4.90 -6.83 27.58
CA LEU A 334 5.09 -5.70 26.68
C LEU A 334 3.76 -4.99 26.41
N ASN A 335 3.14 -4.50 27.49
CA ASN A 335 1.78 -3.96 27.49
C ASN A 335 1.65 -2.57 26.84
N VAL A 336 2.77 -1.94 26.46
CA VAL A 336 2.84 -0.64 25.77
C VAL A 336 3.36 -0.77 24.34
N LEU A 337 3.51 -2.00 23.83
CA LEU A 337 4.00 -2.26 22.48
C LEU A 337 2.99 -1.74 21.45
N ASN A 338 3.42 -0.83 20.59
CA ASN A 338 2.60 -0.22 19.55
C ASN A 338 2.81 -0.87 18.19
N VAL A 339 4.04 -1.31 17.90
CA VAL A 339 4.38 -1.91 16.60
C VAL A 339 5.25 -3.14 16.81
N LEU A 340 4.87 -4.24 16.15
CA LEU A 340 5.61 -5.50 16.14
C LEU A 340 5.84 -5.99 14.71
N TYR A 341 7.11 -6.19 14.36
CA TYR A 341 7.55 -6.97 13.19
C TYR A 341 8.28 -8.22 13.68
N CYS A 342 7.73 -9.39 13.38
CA CYS A 342 8.28 -10.68 13.77
C CYS A 342 8.20 -11.75 12.67
N GLN A 343 7.84 -11.35 11.44
CA GLN A 343 7.80 -12.23 10.28
C GLN A 343 9.18 -12.78 9.89
N ASN A 344 9.21 -13.87 9.12
CA ASN A 344 10.42 -14.53 8.63
C ASN A 344 11.36 -15.01 9.75
N ASN A 345 10.81 -15.63 10.78
CA ASN A 345 11.50 -16.35 11.85
C ASN A 345 11.13 -17.86 11.82
N MET A 346 11.38 -18.56 12.93
CA MET A 346 11.04 -19.98 13.13
C MET A 346 9.97 -20.17 14.21
N LEU A 347 9.11 -19.17 14.43
CA LEU A 347 8.05 -19.22 15.45
C LEU A 347 7.00 -20.28 15.08
N ALA A 348 6.74 -21.22 15.99
CA ALA A 348 5.63 -22.18 15.86
C ALA A 348 4.33 -21.68 16.49
N ASN A 349 4.44 -20.77 17.46
CA ASN A 349 3.34 -20.16 18.19
C ASN A 349 3.66 -18.69 18.46
N LEU A 350 2.63 -17.85 18.45
CA LEU A 350 2.72 -16.44 18.79
C LEU A 350 1.46 -16.04 19.56
N SER A 351 1.64 -15.51 20.77
CA SER A 351 0.54 -14.97 21.59
C SER A 351 0.71 -13.46 21.71
N VAL A 352 -0.31 -12.72 21.27
CA VAL A 352 -0.36 -11.25 21.28
C VAL A 352 -1.52 -10.71 22.11
N SER A 353 -2.26 -11.57 22.82
CA SER A 353 -3.47 -11.20 23.55
C SER A 353 -3.25 -10.19 24.69
N ALA A 354 -2.03 -10.12 25.23
CA ALA A 354 -1.65 -9.13 26.25
C ALA A 354 -1.28 -7.76 25.65
N ASN A 355 -1.00 -7.69 24.34
CA ASN A 355 -0.44 -6.51 23.67
C ASN A 355 -1.56 -5.66 23.02
N THR A 356 -2.60 -5.33 23.77
CA THR A 356 -3.80 -4.64 23.26
C THR A 356 -3.56 -3.21 22.78
N THR A 357 -2.36 -2.65 23.00
CA THR A 357 -1.92 -1.34 22.48
C THR A 357 -1.37 -1.39 21.06
N LEU A 358 -1.23 -2.58 20.46
CA LEU A 358 -0.71 -2.72 19.10
C LEU A 358 -1.57 -1.94 18.10
N HIS A 359 -0.90 -1.10 17.32
CA HIS A 359 -1.43 -0.42 16.14
C HIS A 359 -0.98 -1.11 14.85
N GLY A 360 0.23 -1.71 14.85
CA GLY A 360 0.77 -2.45 13.71
C GLY A 360 1.30 -3.83 14.11
N LEU A 361 0.87 -4.87 13.40
CA LEU A 361 1.31 -6.25 13.63
C LEU A 361 1.69 -6.92 12.30
N TYR A 362 2.96 -7.27 12.15
CA TYR A 362 3.51 -7.92 10.97
C TYR A 362 4.17 -9.24 11.40
N PHE A 363 3.58 -10.35 10.95
CA PHE A 363 3.95 -11.69 11.40
C PHE A 363 3.86 -12.69 10.24
N GLY A 364 4.43 -13.87 10.42
CA GLY A 364 4.38 -14.93 9.41
C GLY A 364 5.65 -15.75 9.44
N ASN A 365 5.53 -17.05 9.68
CA ASN A 365 6.67 -17.97 9.81
C ASN A 365 6.29 -19.35 9.28
N PRO A 366 7.23 -20.12 8.70
CA PRO A 366 6.92 -21.39 8.05
C PRO A 366 6.18 -22.41 8.93
N GLY A 367 6.41 -22.40 10.25
CA GLY A 367 5.77 -23.29 11.20
C GLY A 367 4.67 -22.66 12.05
N LEU A 368 4.30 -21.39 11.81
CA LEU A 368 3.34 -20.67 12.64
C LEU A 368 1.92 -21.16 12.36
N ASN A 369 1.28 -21.65 13.43
CA ASN A 369 -0.15 -21.98 13.44
C ASN A 369 -1.01 -20.71 13.55
N THR A 370 -2.31 -20.88 13.82
CA THR A 370 -3.24 -19.75 13.97
C THR A 370 -2.80 -18.78 15.07
N VAL A 371 -2.77 -17.49 14.74
CA VAL A 371 -2.60 -16.39 15.69
C VAL A 371 -3.96 -15.76 15.99
N ASP A 372 -4.33 -15.71 17.26
CA ASP A 372 -5.52 -14.99 17.71
C ASP A 372 -5.22 -13.49 17.84
N VAL A 373 -5.88 -12.69 17.02
CA VAL A 373 -5.77 -11.23 16.99
C VAL A 373 -7.03 -10.55 17.51
N GLY A 374 -8.06 -11.29 17.93
CA GLY A 374 -9.39 -10.74 18.24
C GLY A 374 -9.43 -9.70 19.36
N MET A 375 -8.42 -9.69 20.23
CA MET A 375 -8.29 -8.74 21.35
C MET A 375 -7.57 -7.42 20.96
N LEU A 376 -7.03 -7.30 19.75
CA LEU A 376 -6.20 -6.18 19.31
C LEU A 376 -7.02 -5.01 18.74
N THR A 377 -7.99 -4.49 19.49
CA THR A 377 -8.98 -3.51 18.97
C THR A 377 -8.38 -2.18 18.47
N ASN A 378 -7.13 -1.86 18.84
CA ASN A 378 -6.41 -0.66 18.39
C ASN A 378 -5.64 -0.85 17.07
N LEU A 379 -5.65 -2.05 16.50
CA LEU A 379 -4.88 -2.37 15.30
C LEU A 379 -5.41 -1.61 14.09
N THR A 380 -4.53 -0.85 13.44
CA THR A 380 -4.81 -0.12 12.20
C THR A 380 -4.17 -0.80 10.99
N GLY A 381 -3.08 -1.55 11.19
CA GLY A 381 -2.38 -2.30 10.16
C GLY A 381 -2.02 -3.72 10.58
N ILE A 382 -2.31 -4.69 9.71
CA ILE A 382 -1.90 -6.09 9.88
C ILE A 382 -1.22 -6.62 8.63
N GLY A 383 -0.10 -7.32 8.82
CA GLY A 383 0.63 -7.97 7.75
C GLY A 383 0.87 -9.45 8.07
N TYR A 384 0.50 -10.34 7.16
CA TYR A 384 0.76 -11.77 7.25
C TYR A 384 1.67 -12.23 6.10
N PHE A 385 2.88 -12.67 6.43
CA PHE A 385 3.96 -13.01 5.50
C PHE A 385 4.32 -14.49 5.61
N GLY A 386 3.40 -15.36 5.18
CA GLY A 386 3.55 -16.81 5.14
C GLY A 386 3.29 -17.52 6.47
N GLY A 387 3.13 -18.84 6.40
CA GLY A 387 2.85 -19.73 7.53
C GLY A 387 1.77 -20.75 7.21
N LEU A 388 1.20 -21.39 8.23
CA LEU A 388 0.23 -22.49 8.06
C LEU A 388 -1.23 -22.03 8.12
N GLN A 389 -1.47 -20.79 8.55
CA GLN A 389 -2.82 -20.23 8.68
C GLN A 389 -3.41 -19.91 7.31
N GLN A 390 -4.63 -20.41 7.06
CA GLN A 390 -5.39 -20.23 5.80
C GLN A 390 -6.57 -19.27 5.95
N SER A 391 -6.82 -18.75 7.14
CA SER A 391 -7.86 -17.75 7.37
C SER A 391 -7.48 -16.87 8.55
N LEU A 392 -7.88 -15.61 8.55
CA LEU A 392 -7.59 -14.69 9.65
C LEU A 392 -8.89 -14.06 10.16
N ASN A 393 -9.19 -14.28 11.44
CA ASN A 393 -10.35 -13.67 12.07
C ASN A 393 -10.03 -12.23 12.50
N ILE A 394 -10.57 -11.26 11.75
CA ILE A 394 -10.39 -9.82 11.95
C ILE A 394 -11.70 -9.11 12.31
N SER A 395 -12.76 -9.86 12.62
CA SER A 395 -14.10 -9.33 12.91
C SER A 395 -14.16 -8.34 14.09
N GLY A 396 -13.23 -8.45 15.05
CA GLY A 396 -13.13 -7.59 16.23
C GLY A 396 -12.25 -6.33 16.05
N LEU A 397 -11.66 -6.12 14.87
CA LEU A 397 -10.65 -5.08 14.64
C LEU A 397 -11.26 -3.81 14.03
N SER A 398 -11.99 -3.03 14.83
CA SER A 398 -12.77 -1.88 14.35
C SER A 398 -11.97 -0.72 13.75
N LEU A 399 -10.66 -0.62 14.04
CA LEU A 399 -9.79 0.45 13.51
C LEU A 399 -8.93 -0.01 12.32
N LEU A 400 -9.07 -1.27 11.89
CA LEU A 400 -8.22 -1.86 10.87
C LEU A 400 -8.50 -1.23 9.50
N SER A 401 -7.48 -0.59 8.93
CA SER A 401 -7.57 0.08 7.63
C SER A 401 -6.55 -0.45 6.61
N SER A 402 -5.52 -1.16 7.06
CA SER A 402 -4.46 -1.71 6.22
C SER A 402 -4.25 -3.21 6.45
N VAL A 403 -4.29 -3.99 5.36
CA VAL A 403 -4.03 -5.43 5.37
C VAL A 403 -3.01 -5.77 4.28
N ALA A 404 -1.91 -6.44 4.65
CA ALA A 404 -0.89 -6.92 3.73
C ALA A 404 -0.73 -8.44 3.82
N LEU A 405 -0.75 -9.13 2.68
CA LEU A 405 -0.58 -10.57 2.58
C LEU A 405 0.56 -10.92 1.62
N SER A 406 1.47 -11.79 2.05
CA SER A 406 2.60 -12.27 1.25
C SER A 406 3.00 -13.69 1.63
N GLY A 407 3.67 -14.42 0.74
CA GLY A 407 4.19 -15.77 1.02
C GLY A 407 3.12 -16.81 1.39
N ILE A 408 1.87 -16.61 0.99
CA ILE A 408 0.76 -17.52 1.26
C ILE A 408 0.72 -18.65 0.22
N SER A 409 0.33 -19.85 0.67
CA SER A 409 0.15 -21.03 -0.19
C SER A 409 -1.28 -21.58 -0.12
N GLY A 410 -1.77 -22.12 -1.24
CA GLY A 410 -3.11 -22.73 -1.31
C GLY A 410 -4.23 -21.70 -1.32
N SER A 411 -5.06 -21.68 -0.28
CA SER A 411 -6.21 -20.78 -0.17
C SER A 411 -6.09 -19.86 1.04
N PHE A 412 -6.59 -18.63 0.91
CA PHE A 412 -6.67 -17.70 2.03
C PHE A 412 -8.04 -17.04 2.16
N ASP A 413 -8.60 -17.05 3.36
CA ASP A 413 -9.93 -16.50 3.67
C ASP A 413 -9.89 -15.33 4.67
N LEU A 414 -10.35 -14.17 4.20
CA LEU A 414 -10.54 -12.93 4.94
C LEU A 414 -12.00 -12.50 5.05
N SER A 415 -12.96 -13.34 4.66
CA SER A 415 -14.39 -12.98 4.63
C SER A 415 -15.02 -12.76 6.01
N ASN A 416 -14.35 -13.14 7.10
CA ASN A 416 -14.74 -12.80 8.48
C ASN A 416 -14.55 -11.30 8.81
N PHE A 417 -14.50 -10.44 7.79
CA PHE A 417 -14.37 -9.02 7.90
C PHE A 417 -15.75 -8.42 8.20
N ASN A 418 -15.96 -7.90 9.41
CA ASN A 418 -17.27 -7.40 9.84
C ASN A 418 -17.50 -5.93 9.44
N GLY A 419 -17.51 -5.66 8.13
CA GLY A 419 -18.03 -4.40 7.57
C GLY A 419 -17.27 -3.10 7.86
N GLN A 420 -15.99 -3.13 8.24
CA GLN A 420 -15.13 -1.92 8.25
C GLN A 420 -14.53 -1.65 6.84
N PRO A 421 -14.29 -0.40 6.45
CA PRO A 421 -13.62 -0.11 5.19
C PRO A 421 -12.11 -0.39 5.33
N VAL A 422 -11.60 -1.44 4.67
CA VAL A 422 -10.15 -1.58 4.45
C VAL A 422 -9.76 -0.60 3.35
N SER A 423 -9.16 0.51 3.73
CA SER A 423 -8.68 1.50 2.76
C SER A 423 -7.47 1.03 1.95
N GLN A 424 -6.74 0.02 2.44
CA GLN A 424 -5.56 -0.49 1.75
C GLN A 424 -5.39 -1.98 1.95
N PHE A 425 -5.68 -2.77 0.92
CA PHE A 425 -5.38 -4.19 0.84
C PHE A 425 -4.21 -4.41 -0.12
N THR A 426 -3.18 -5.14 0.28
CA THR A 426 -2.03 -5.49 -0.58
C THR A 426 -1.79 -6.99 -0.57
N LEU A 427 -1.83 -7.61 -1.74
CA LEU A 427 -1.51 -9.01 -1.94
C LEU A 427 -0.28 -9.11 -2.86
N TYR A 428 0.87 -9.49 -2.30
CA TYR A 428 2.11 -9.47 -3.06
C TYR A 428 3.02 -10.68 -2.82
N ASN A 429 3.71 -11.14 -3.86
CA ASN A 429 4.66 -12.26 -3.79
C ASN A 429 4.06 -13.54 -3.18
N ASN A 430 2.97 -14.05 -3.77
CA ASN A 430 2.35 -15.31 -3.37
C ASN A 430 2.45 -16.33 -4.53
N PRO A 431 3.61 -17.00 -4.70
CA PRO A 431 3.85 -17.88 -5.83
C PRO A 431 2.98 -19.15 -5.85
N ASP A 432 2.40 -19.54 -4.71
CA ASP A 432 1.65 -20.79 -4.52
C ASP A 432 0.17 -20.57 -4.12
N LEU A 433 -0.31 -19.32 -4.10
CA LEU A 433 -1.70 -19.00 -3.74
C LEU A 433 -2.62 -19.21 -4.94
N THR A 434 -3.61 -20.09 -4.81
CA THR A 434 -4.56 -20.44 -5.86
C THR A 434 -5.94 -19.83 -5.67
N TYR A 435 -6.35 -19.54 -4.43
CA TYR A 435 -7.66 -18.99 -4.09
C TYR A 435 -7.57 -17.91 -3.01
N LEU A 436 -8.27 -16.80 -3.19
CA LEU A 436 -8.37 -15.72 -2.21
C LEU A 436 -9.82 -15.32 -1.98
N ASN A 437 -10.27 -15.26 -0.73
CA ASN A 437 -11.57 -14.70 -0.37
C ASN A 437 -11.40 -13.38 0.41
N ILE A 438 -11.78 -12.27 -0.24
CA ILE A 438 -11.78 -10.90 0.31
C ILE A 438 -13.19 -10.30 0.30
N LYS A 439 -14.23 -11.13 0.34
CA LYS A 439 -15.62 -10.64 0.43
C LYS A 439 -15.90 -10.13 1.84
N THR A 440 -15.78 -8.81 2.02
CA THR A 440 -15.88 -8.13 3.32
C THR A 440 -17.22 -7.41 3.56
N GLY A 441 -18.07 -7.31 2.54
CA GLY A 441 -19.28 -6.49 2.56
C GLY A 441 -19.03 -4.97 2.45
N GLN A 442 -17.80 -4.53 2.21
CA GLN A 442 -17.41 -3.12 1.96
C GLN A 442 -16.39 -3.05 0.83
N HIS A 443 -16.40 -1.97 0.05
CA HIS A 443 -15.40 -1.75 -1.00
C HIS A 443 -13.97 -1.94 -0.49
N VAL A 444 -13.17 -2.72 -1.20
CA VAL A 444 -11.76 -2.98 -0.88
C VAL A 444 -10.86 -2.39 -1.97
N GLU A 445 -10.08 -1.38 -1.63
CA GLU A 445 -8.99 -0.92 -2.49
C GLU A 445 -7.81 -1.89 -2.39
N ALA A 446 -7.43 -2.49 -3.51
CA ALA A 446 -6.58 -3.68 -3.55
C ALA A 446 -5.44 -3.55 -4.56
N LEU A 447 -4.21 -3.77 -4.10
CA LEU A 447 -3.00 -3.83 -4.92
C LEU A 447 -2.51 -5.28 -5.02
N PHE A 448 -2.42 -5.79 -6.26
CA PHE A 448 -2.00 -7.16 -6.56
C PHE A 448 -0.68 -7.17 -7.33
N SER A 449 0.34 -7.89 -6.83
CA SER A 449 1.61 -8.02 -7.54
C SER A 449 2.28 -9.37 -7.32
N ASN A 450 2.79 -9.99 -8.39
CA ASN A 450 3.51 -11.26 -8.33
C ASN A 450 2.72 -12.40 -7.65
N ASN A 451 1.52 -12.67 -8.18
CA ASN A 451 0.67 -13.81 -7.80
C ASN A 451 0.41 -14.72 -9.02
N PRO A 452 1.44 -15.47 -9.49
CA PRO A 452 1.43 -16.12 -10.81
C PRO A 452 0.50 -17.33 -10.96
N VAL A 453 0.01 -17.93 -9.86
CA VAL A 453 -0.87 -19.13 -9.90
C VAL A 453 -2.24 -18.88 -9.27
N LEU A 454 -2.57 -17.63 -8.95
CA LEU A 454 -3.87 -17.25 -8.43
C LEU A 454 -4.92 -17.41 -9.54
N THR A 455 -5.89 -18.31 -9.32
CA THR A 455 -6.92 -18.63 -10.32
C THR A 455 -8.30 -18.14 -9.92
N ASN A 456 -8.58 -17.98 -8.63
CA ASN A 456 -9.90 -17.63 -8.14
C ASN A 456 -9.84 -16.56 -7.05
N ILE A 457 -10.62 -15.49 -7.20
CA ILE A 457 -10.77 -14.43 -6.21
C ILE A 457 -12.26 -14.25 -5.90
N CYS A 458 -12.64 -14.39 -4.64
CA CYS A 458 -13.93 -13.96 -4.15
C CYS A 458 -13.88 -12.54 -3.61
N THR A 459 -14.78 -11.67 -4.08
CA THR A 459 -14.88 -10.27 -3.61
C THR A 459 -16.36 -9.83 -3.54
N ASN A 460 -16.63 -8.59 -3.16
CA ASN A 460 -17.99 -8.04 -3.20
C ASN A 460 -18.44 -7.86 -4.65
N GLU A 461 -19.75 -7.95 -4.92
CA GLU A 461 -20.31 -7.79 -6.27
C GLU A 461 -19.85 -6.48 -6.93
N ASP A 462 -19.89 -5.39 -6.16
CA ASP A 462 -19.50 -4.05 -6.62
C ASP A 462 -17.98 -3.91 -6.87
N ASP A 463 -17.16 -4.82 -6.34
CA ASP A 463 -15.70 -4.79 -6.43
C ASP A 463 -15.16 -5.67 -7.57
N ILE A 464 -16.00 -6.48 -8.22
CA ILE A 464 -15.57 -7.45 -9.24
C ILE A 464 -14.77 -6.77 -10.36
N GLN A 465 -15.30 -5.67 -10.91
CA GLN A 465 -14.64 -4.95 -12.00
C GLN A 465 -13.33 -4.31 -11.52
N TYR A 466 -13.35 -3.64 -10.36
CA TYR A 466 -12.18 -3.00 -9.79
C TYR A 466 -11.03 -4.00 -9.55
N VAL A 467 -11.32 -5.14 -8.93
CA VAL A 467 -10.34 -6.20 -8.68
C VAL A 467 -9.81 -6.79 -9.99
N THR A 468 -10.69 -6.99 -10.98
CA THR A 468 -10.30 -7.51 -12.30
C THR A 468 -9.31 -6.57 -13.00
N ASP A 469 -9.58 -5.25 -12.98
CA ASP A 469 -8.72 -4.25 -13.61
C ASP A 469 -7.34 -4.17 -12.94
N HIS A 470 -7.27 -4.31 -11.61
CA HIS A 470 -6.02 -4.20 -10.85
C HIS A 470 -5.18 -5.49 -10.87
N MET A 471 -5.81 -6.65 -11.04
CA MET A 471 -5.09 -7.91 -11.27
C MET A 471 -4.27 -7.89 -12.56
N ASN A 472 -4.74 -7.18 -13.60
CA ASN A 472 -4.08 -7.08 -14.89
C ASN A 472 -2.83 -6.18 -14.91
N ASN A 473 -2.52 -5.47 -13.81
CA ASN A 473 -1.44 -4.47 -13.73
C ASN A 473 -0.17 -4.95 -12.98
N GLY A 474 0.25 -6.21 -13.16
CA GLY A 474 1.47 -6.75 -12.52
C GLY A 474 1.94 -8.07 -13.11
N GLN A 475 2.98 -8.68 -12.53
CA GLN A 475 3.43 -10.05 -12.86
C GLN A 475 2.45 -11.12 -12.31
N ASN A 476 1.16 -10.96 -12.55
CA ASN A 476 0.09 -11.84 -12.06
C ASN A 476 -0.33 -12.85 -13.15
N ASN A 477 -1.09 -13.87 -12.76
CA ASN A 477 -1.78 -14.71 -13.73
C ASN A 477 -2.79 -13.89 -14.56
N PHE A 478 -2.87 -14.15 -15.86
CA PHE A 478 -3.87 -13.53 -16.76
C PHE A 478 -5.14 -14.38 -16.92
N ASP A 479 -5.13 -15.63 -16.44
CA ASP A 479 -6.25 -16.57 -16.49
C ASP A 479 -6.82 -16.79 -15.08
N PHE A 480 -7.55 -15.78 -14.58
CA PHE A 480 -8.18 -15.77 -13.26
C PHE A 480 -9.67 -15.50 -13.35
N THR A 481 -10.43 -15.99 -12.37
CA THR A 481 -11.86 -15.73 -12.20
C THR A 481 -12.08 -14.89 -10.96
N VAL A 482 -12.77 -13.76 -11.11
CA VAL A 482 -13.26 -12.94 -9.99
C VAL A 482 -14.77 -13.11 -9.89
N SER A 483 -15.28 -13.45 -8.72
CA SER A 483 -16.73 -13.56 -8.51
C SER A 483 -17.15 -13.18 -7.09
N SER A 484 -18.44 -12.97 -6.89
CA SER A 484 -19.02 -12.80 -5.56
C SER A 484 -19.47 -14.11 -4.89
N TYR A 485 -19.33 -15.24 -5.59
CA TYR A 485 -19.75 -16.56 -5.14
C TYR A 485 -18.57 -17.28 -4.48
N CYS A 486 -18.40 -17.11 -3.16
CA CYS A 486 -17.21 -17.57 -2.44
C CYS A 486 -17.13 -19.08 -2.19
N SER A 487 -18.16 -19.87 -2.51
CA SER A 487 -18.09 -21.33 -2.34
C SER A 487 -19.02 -22.07 -3.28
N PHE A 488 -18.55 -23.21 -3.78
CA PHE A 488 -19.35 -24.45 -3.84
C PHE A 488 -18.58 -25.70 -3.37
N THR A 489 -17.50 -25.53 -2.59
CA THR A 489 -16.82 -26.61 -1.84
C THR A 489 -16.10 -25.98 -0.64
N PRO A 490 -16.44 -26.32 0.61
CA PRO A 490 -15.77 -25.78 1.79
C PRO A 490 -14.32 -26.27 1.91
N GLY A 491 -13.46 -25.49 2.55
CA GLY A 491 -12.18 -25.98 3.09
C GLY A 491 -12.36 -26.43 4.56
N GLY A 492 -11.65 -27.47 4.98
CA GLY A 492 -11.75 -28.07 6.33
C GLY A 492 -12.29 -29.50 6.33
N SER A 493 -12.65 -30.02 7.50
CA SER A 493 -13.45 -31.25 7.63
C SER A 493 -14.92 -30.90 7.47
N TYR A 494 -15.60 -31.48 6.48
CA TYR A 494 -17.02 -31.24 6.21
C TYR A 494 -17.68 -32.51 5.68
N ASN A 495 -18.97 -32.71 5.94
CA ASN A 495 -19.69 -33.83 5.35
C ASN A 495 -20.22 -33.46 3.95
N THR A 496 -20.15 -34.42 3.03
CA THR A 496 -20.63 -34.28 1.66
C THR A 496 -21.89 -35.12 1.46
N ILE A 497 -22.95 -34.51 0.94
CA ILE A 497 -24.13 -35.22 0.46
C ILE A 497 -24.24 -34.98 -1.03
N SER A 498 -24.22 -36.05 -1.82
CA SER A 498 -24.44 -36.00 -3.26
C SER A 498 -25.69 -36.77 -3.63
N GLY A 499 -26.35 -36.41 -4.72
CA GLY A 499 -27.47 -37.21 -5.22
C GLY A 499 -27.77 -36.91 -6.67
N VAL A 500 -28.53 -37.81 -7.28
CA VAL A 500 -29.07 -37.63 -8.63
C VAL A 500 -30.58 -37.55 -8.56
N PHE A 501 -31.14 -36.67 -9.37
CA PHE A 501 -32.57 -36.53 -9.59
C PHE A 501 -32.94 -37.22 -10.90
N HIS A 502 -33.97 -38.06 -10.87
CA HIS A 502 -34.51 -38.72 -12.06
C HIS A 502 -36.02 -38.48 -12.18
N LEU A 503 -36.51 -38.40 -13.42
CA LEU A 503 -37.91 -38.39 -13.78
C LEU A 503 -38.30 -39.75 -14.37
N ASP A 504 -39.01 -40.54 -13.57
CA ASP A 504 -39.59 -41.83 -13.95
C ASP A 504 -40.88 -41.58 -14.74
N ALA A 505 -40.73 -41.47 -16.06
CA ALA A 505 -41.82 -41.18 -16.99
C ALA A 505 -42.59 -42.43 -17.45
N ASN A 506 -41.98 -43.61 -17.30
CA ASN A 506 -42.47 -44.94 -17.69
C ASN A 506 -43.07 -45.74 -16.52
N ASN A 507 -43.00 -45.20 -15.30
CA ASN A 507 -43.45 -45.82 -14.06
C ASN A 507 -42.79 -47.18 -13.79
N ASP A 508 -41.51 -47.34 -14.12
CA ASP A 508 -40.72 -48.54 -13.75
C ASP A 508 -39.74 -48.30 -12.59
N GLY A 509 -39.83 -47.12 -11.97
CA GLY A 509 -38.99 -46.65 -10.88
C GLY A 509 -37.72 -45.98 -11.41
N CYS A 510 -37.17 -45.01 -10.66
CA CYS A 510 -36.04 -44.22 -11.15
C CYS A 510 -34.78 -45.07 -11.44
N THR A 511 -34.56 -45.38 -12.72
CA THR A 511 -33.41 -46.10 -13.25
C THR A 511 -32.38 -45.14 -13.84
N ALA A 512 -31.15 -45.64 -14.06
CA ALA A 512 -30.07 -44.85 -14.68
C ALA A 512 -30.33 -44.47 -16.16
N THR A 513 -31.42 -44.98 -16.77
CA THR A 513 -31.83 -44.63 -18.14
C THR A 513 -32.94 -43.58 -18.19
N ASP A 514 -33.44 -43.17 -17.04
CA ASP A 514 -34.57 -42.24 -16.95
C ASP A 514 -34.16 -40.80 -17.23
N VAL A 515 -35.14 -39.95 -17.52
CA VAL A 515 -34.90 -38.56 -17.86
C VAL A 515 -34.30 -37.83 -16.66
N ILE A 516 -33.30 -37.02 -16.92
CA ILE A 516 -32.52 -36.31 -15.91
C ILE A 516 -32.95 -34.82 -15.94
N PRO A 517 -33.74 -34.34 -14.96
CA PRO A 517 -34.18 -32.95 -14.95
C PRO A 517 -33.07 -32.01 -14.43
N PRO A 518 -32.59 -31.05 -15.24
CA PRO A 518 -31.67 -30.03 -14.79
C PRO A 518 -32.40 -28.95 -13.98
N SER A 519 -31.62 -28.16 -13.22
CA SER A 519 -32.09 -26.96 -12.52
C SER A 519 -33.22 -27.21 -11.50
N VAL A 520 -33.35 -28.44 -11.00
CA VAL A 520 -34.27 -28.75 -9.89
C VAL A 520 -33.65 -28.23 -8.60
N LYS A 521 -34.37 -27.36 -7.89
CA LYS A 521 -33.92 -26.81 -6.61
C LYS A 521 -34.03 -27.87 -5.52
N VAL A 522 -32.97 -28.04 -4.73
CA VAL A 522 -32.96 -28.86 -3.52
C VAL A 522 -32.62 -27.97 -2.34
N SER A 523 -33.56 -27.79 -1.42
CA SER A 523 -33.35 -27.03 -0.19
C SER A 523 -32.64 -27.88 0.86
N ILE A 524 -31.82 -27.21 1.67
CA ILE A 524 -30.95 -27.80 2.69
C ILE A 524 -31.24 -27.09 4.01
N ASN A 525 -31.47 -27.85 5.07
CA ASN A 525 -31.65 -27.32 6.41
C ASN A 525 -30.93 -28.20 7.44
N ASP A 526 -29.99 -27.63 8.18
CA ASP A 526 -29.26 -28.32 9.26
C ASP A 526 -29.65 -27.86 10.68
N GLY A 527 -30.71 -27.05 10.80
CA GLY A 527 -31.18 -26.45 12.05
C GLY A 527 -30.55 -25.09 12.39
N THR A 528 -29.48 -24.70 11.70
CA THR A 528 -28.74 -23.44 11.92
C THR A 528 -28.58 -22.61 10.65
N ILE A 529 -28.45 -23.26 9.49
CA ILE A 529 -28.31 -22.65 8.17
C ILE A 529 -29.41 -23.19 7.25
N VAL A 530 -30.04 -22.29 6.49
CA VAL A 530 -31.00 -22.61 5.43
C VAL A 530 -30.36 -22.24 4.10
N GLY A 531 -30.21 -23.22 3.21
CA GLY A 531 -29.59 -23.03 1.89
C GLY A 531 -30.31 -23.81 0.80
N SER A 532 -29.83 -23.71 -0.44
CA SER A 532 -30.29 -24.55 -1.54
C SER A 532 -29.19 -24.78 -2.56
N THR A 533 -29.25 -25.92 -3.23
CA THR A 533 -28.45 -26.24 -4.42
C THR A 533 -29.39 -26.56 -5.60
N PHE A 534 -28.83 -26.71 -6.79
CA PHE A 534 -29.59 -27.06 -8.00
C PHE A 534 -28.96 -28.26 -8.68
N THR A 535 -29.79 -29.08 -9.33
CA THR A 535 -29.28 -30.15 -10.19
C THR A 535 -28.60 -29.55 -11.43
N ASN A 536 -27.47 -30.13 -11.82
CA ASN A 536 -26.78 -29.75 -13.05
C ASN A 536 -27.42 -30.43 -14.29
N SER A 537 -26.82 -30.28 -15.47
CA SER A 537 -27.27 -30.95 -16.71
C SER A 537 -27.23 -32.48 -16.67
N LEU A 538 -26.57 -33.07 -15.67
CA LEU A 538 -26.54 -34.49 -15.37
C LEU A 538 -27.47 -34.85 -14.19
N GLY A 539 -28.36 -33.94 -13.79
CA GLY A 539 -29.35 -34.12 -12.71
C GLY A 539 -28.71 -34.32 -11.35
N SER A 540 -27.40 -34.13 -11.27
CA SER A 540 -26.62 -34.36 -10.08
C SER A 540 -26.54 -33.07 -9.27
N TYR A 541 -26.55 -33.21 -7.96
CA TYR A 541 -26.35 -32.10 -7.03
C TYR A 541 -25.38 -32.51 -5.93
N SER A 542 -24.80 -31.52 -5.27
CA SER A 542 -23.92 -31.74 -4.12
C SER A 542 -24.13 -30.67 -3.07
N VAL A 543 -24.03 -31.09 -1.83
CA VAL A 543 -24.22 -30.30 -0.62
C VAL A 543 -23.06 -30.58 0.31
N TYR A 544 -22.55 -29.53 0.93
CA TYR A 544 -21.48 -29.63 1.92
C TYR A 544 -21.95 -28.95 3.19
N SER A 545 -21.81 -29.61 4.34
CA SER A 545 -22.21 -29.06 5.63
C SER A 545 -21.41 -29.68 6.79
N ASN A 546 -21.18 -28.86 7.82
CA ASN A 546 -20.56 -29.29 9.08
C ASN A 546 -21.62 -29.74 10.11
N GLY A 547 -22.90 -29.69 9.74
CA GLY A 547 -24.00 -30.17 10.57
C GLY A 547 -24.02 -31.69 10.67
N THR A 548 -24.46 -32.20 11.83
CA THR A 548 -24.61 -33.64 12.08
C THR A 548 -25.99 -34.18 11.69
N ASN A 549 -26.99 -33.32 11.44
CA ASN A 549 -28.32 -33.71 10.97
C ASN A 549 -28.77 -32.74 9.88
N ILE A 550 -28.79 -33.20 8.62
CA ILE A 550 -29.08 -32.36 7.45
C ILE A 550 -30.34 -32.88 6.76
N VAL A 551 -31.33 -32.02 6.58
CA VAL A 551 -32.58 -32.32 5.87
C VAL A 551 -32.50 -31.75 4.46
N LEU A 552 -32.71 -32.60 3.46
CA LEU A 552 -32.79 -32.26 2.04
C LEU A 552 -34.24 -32.36 1.57
N THR A 553 -34.76 -31.29 0.96
CA THR A 553 -36.14 -31.25 0.44
C THR A 553 -36.15 -30.64 -0.97
N PRO A 554 -36.53 -31.41 -2.01
CA PRO A 554 -36.73 -30.88 -3.34
C PRO A 554 -37.82 -29.81 -3.39
N GLN A 555 -37.61 -28.77 -4.20
CA GLN A 555 -38.53 -27.65 -4.40
C GLN A 555 -38.75 -27.47 -5.90
N LEU A 556 -39.89 -27.91 -6.40
CA LEU A 556 -40.25 -27.79 -7.81
C LEU A 556 -40.93 -26.45 -8.08
N GLU A 557 -40.72 -25.91 -9.27
CA GLU A 557 -41.41 -24.69 -9.74
C GLU A 557 -42.94 -24.91 -9.76
N ASN A 558 -43.38 -26.06 -10.29
CA ASN A 558 -44.78 -26.50 -10.32
C ASN A 558 -44.96 -27.77 -9.47
N PRO A 559 -45.06 -27.67 -8.13
CA PRO A 559 -45.12 -28.84 -7.25
C PRO A 559 -46.41 -29.66 -7.40
N ALA A 560 -47.45 -29.11 -8.03
CA ALA A 560 -48.68 -29.84 -8.31
C ALA A 560 -48.53 -30.85 -9.47
N TYR A 561 -47.57 -30.63 -10.39
CA TYR A 561 -47.46 -31.40 -11.64
C TYR A 561 -46.67 -32.71 -11.47
N PHE A 562 -45.95 -32.86 -10.36
CA PHE A 562 -45.06 -33.98 -10.11
C PHE A 562 -45.16 -34.44 -8.66
N ASN A 563 -45.04 -35.76 -8.45
CA ASN A 563 -44.86 -36.34 -7.13
C ASN A 563 -43.38 -36.67 -6.93
N VAL A 564 -42.79 -36.26 -5.79
CA VAL A 564 -41.39 -36.54 -5.47
C VAL A 564 -41.29 -37.58 -4.35
N SER A 565 -40.46 -38.60 -4.55
CA SER A 565 -40.20 -39.66 -3.59
C SER A 565 -38.69 -39.88 -3.40
N PRO A 566 -38.20 -39.86 -2.15
CA PRO A 566 -38.90 -39.40 -0.95
C PRO A 566 -39.15 -37.88 -0.99
N THR A 567 -40.18 -37.38 -0.28
CA THR A 567 -40.49 -35.93 -0.24
C THR A 567 -39.41 -35.10 0.46
N SER A 568 -38.65 -35.73 1.37
CA SER A 568 -37.45 -35.20 2.00
C SER A 568 -36.57 -36.36 2.48
N GLN A 569 -35.27 -36.10 2.66
CA GLN A 569 -34.32 -37.04 3.25
C GLN A 569 -33.58 -36.39 4.40
N THR A 570 -33.32 -37.14 5.46
CA THR A 570 -32.49 -36.67 6.59
C THR A 570 -31.22 -37.49 6.62
N MET A 571 -30.07 -36.81 6.55
CA MET A 571 -28.75 -37.39 6.66
C MET A 571 -28.18 -37.11 8.05
N THR A 572 -27.82 -38.16 8.78
CA THR A 572 -27.18 -38.04 10.09
C THR A 572 -25.72 -38.47 9.99
N PHE A 573 -24.82 -37.59 10.43
CA PHE A 573 -23.38 -37.83 10.49
C PHE A 573 -22.89 -37.87 11.95
N PRO A 574 -21.88 -38.70 12.28
CA PRO A 574 -21.36 -38.81 13.64
C PRO A 574 -20.64 -37.53 14.12
N ASP A 575 -19.91 -36.90 13.19
CA ASP A 575 -19.12 -35.68 13.35
C ASP A 575 -18.90 -35.06 11.95
N ASP A 576 -18.13 -33.98 11.83
CA ASP A 576 -17.82 -33.26 10.60
C ASP A 576 -16.60 -33.81 9.82
N ASN A 577 -16.15 -35.04 10.08
CA ASN A 577 -14.89 -35.60 9.54
C ASN A 577 -14.98 -36.21 8.11
N ASN A 578 -15.35 -35.41 7.11
CA ASN A 578 -15.28 -35.81 5.69
C ASN A 578 -16.11 -37.04 5.33
N HIS A 579 -17.24 -37.26 6.01
CA HIS A 579 -18.16 -38.33 5.63
C HIS A 579 -18.85 -38.00 4.31
N VAL A 580 -19.12 -39.02 3.52
CA VAL A 580 -19.85 -38.90 2.26
C VAL A 580 -21.12 -39.73 2.35
N SER A 581 -22.25 -39.17 1.91
CA SER A 581 -23.48 -39.91 1.76
C SER A 581 -24.20 -39.56 0.46
N THR A 582 -25.08 -40.47 0.05
CA THR A 582 -25.92 -40.31 -1.14
C THR A 582 -27.37 -40.06 -0.75
N ALA A 583 -28.04 -39.15 -1.45
CA ALA A 583 -29.46 -38.85 -1.28
C ALA A 583 -30.14 -38.68 -2.66
N ASP A 584 -30.57 -39.77 -3.27
CA ASP A 584 -31.20 -39.70 -4.59
C ASP A 584 -32.69 -39.40 -4.49
N PHE A 585 -33.21 -38.60 -5.43
CA PHE A 585 -34.63 -38.28 -5.49
C PHE A 585 -35.23 -38.77 -6.81
N CYS A 586 -36.44 -39.28 -6.71
CA CYS A 586 -37.22 -39.74 -7.85
C CYS A 586 -38.47 -38.88 -7.99
N MET A 587 -38.80 -38.44 -9.19
CA MET A 587 -40.09 -37.82 -9.48
C MET A 587 -40.88 -38.62 -10.51
N THR A 588 -42.20 -38.59 -10.35
CA THR A 588 -43.16 -39.12 -11.33
C THR A 588 -44.17 -38.03 -11.68
N ALA A 589 -44.74 -38.09 -12.88
CA ALA A 589 -45.80 -37.18 -13.28
C ALA A 589 -47.05 -37.37 -12.38
N ASN A 590 -47.63 -36.27 -11.91
CA ASN A 590 -48.90 -36.28 -11.19
C ASN A 590 -50.03 -35.83 -12.13
N GLY A 591 -50.68 -36.75 -12.83
CA GLY A 591 -51.70 -36.39 -13.82
C GLY A 591 -51.10 -35.83 -15.13
N ILE A 592 -51.93 -35.18 -15.94
CA ILE A 592 -51.57 -34.64 -17.25
C ILE A 592 -51.62 -33.12 -17.14
N HIS A 593 -50.45 -32.47 -17.19
CA HIS A 593 -50.29 -31.03 -17.05
C HIS A 593 -49.47 -30.49 -18.23
N PRO A 594 -50.13 -30.10 -19.34
CA PRO A 594 -49.45 -29.49 -20.47
C PRO A 594 -49.12 -28.01 -20.16
N ASP A 595 -47.87 -27.57 -20.31
CA ASP A 595 -47.46 -26.19 -19.98
C ASP A 595 -46.12 -25.86 -20.68
N VAL A 596 -46.07 -24.82 -21.51
CA VAL A 596 -44.81 -24.30 -22.10
C VAL A 596 -44.68 -22.79 -21.87
N GLU A 597 -43.44 -22.32 -21.80
CA GLU A 597 -43.15 -20.90 -21.62
C GLU A 597 -42.24 -20.42 -22.74
N VAL A 598 -42.52 -19.23 -23.26
CA VAL A 598 -41.69 -18.54 -24.22
C VAL A 598 -41.15 -17.26 -23.58
N THR A 599 -39.89 -16.94 -23.83
CA THR A 599 -39.27 -15.68 -23.36
C THR A 599 -38.31 -15.15 -24.43
N ILE A 600 -38.22 -13.84 -24.56
CA ILE A 600 -37.23 -13.17 -25.42
C ILE A 600 -36.25 -12.42 -24.51
N VAL A 601 -34.96 -12.68 -24.65
CA VAL A 601 -33.89 -12.05 -23.86
C VAL A 601 -32.94 -11.30 -24.80
N PRO A 602 -32.82 -9.96 -24.71
CA PRO A 602 -31.78 -9.21 -25.41
C PRO A 602 -30.41 -9.53 -24.80
N LEU A 603 -29.41 -9.79 -25.64
CA LEU A 603 -28.04 -10.07 -25.19
C LEU A 603 -27.17 -8.80 -25.19
N HIS A 604 -27.51 -7.85 -26.05
CA HIS A 604 -26.89 -6.54 -26.15
C HIS A 604 -27.98 -5.48 -26.34
N PRO A 605 -27.76 -4.23 -25.87
CA PRO A 605 -28.70 -3.15 -26.14
C PRO A 605 -28.78 -2.83 -27.64
N ALA A 606 -30.00 -2.63 -28.15
CA ALA A 606 -30.21 -2.23 -29.54
C ALA A 606 -29.77 -0.77 -29.76
N ARG A 607 -29.01 -0.51 -30.82
CA ARG A 607 -28.48 0.83 -31.17
C ARG A 607 -28.63 1.09 -32.66
N PRO A 608 -28.94 2.34 -33.10
CA PRO A 608 -29.11 2.64 -34.51
C PRO A 608 -27.83 2.35 -35.32
N GLY A 609 -27.93 1.57 -36.39
CA GLY A 609 -26.81 1.22 -37.28
C GLY A 609 -25.89 0.11 -36.78
N PHE A 610 -26.22 -0.57 -35.68
CA PHE A 610 -25.44 -1.67 -35.11
C PHE A 610 -26.25 -2.97 -35.08
N ASP A 611 -25.54 -4.07 -34.88
CA ASP A 611 -26.15 -5.38 -34.69
C ASP A 611 -26.75 -5.51 -33.29
N ALA A 612 -27.90 -6.18 -33.19
CA ALA A 612 -28.61 -6.49 -31.96
C ALA A 612 -28.95 -7.98 -31.92
N ASP A 613 -28.59 -8.63 -30.81
CA ASP A 613 -28.70 -10.07 -30.62
C ASP A 613 -29.74 -10.43 -29.56
N TYR A 614 -30.52 -11.48 -29.82
CA TYR A 614 -31.57 -11.94 -28.93
C TYR A 614 -31.56 -13.47 -28.81
N ASN A 615 -31.88 -13.97 -27.62
CA ASN A 615 -32.24 -15.36 -27.40
C ASN A 615 -33.74 -15.48 -27.22
N ILE A 616 -34.38 -16.31 -28.05
CA ILE A 616 -35.75 -16.76 -27.84
C ILE A 616 -35.67 -18.11 -27.14
N ILE A 617 -36.26 -18.19 -25.96
CA ILE A 617 -36.17 -19.34 -25.07
C ILE A 617 -37.54 -20.00 -25.02
N LEU A 618 -37.60 -21.28 -25.39
CA LEU A 618 -38.78 -22.13 -25.23
C LEU A 618 -38.49 -23.15 -24.13
N LYS A 619 -39.29 -23.15 -23.07
CA LYS A 619 -39.15 -24.03 -21.91
C LYS A 619 -40.40 -24.89 -21.74
N ASN A 620 -40.23 -26.17 -21.41
CA ASN A 620 -41.33 -27.03 -21.00
C ASN A 620 -41.48 -27.00 -19.47
N LYS A 621 -42.57 -26.38 -18.99
CA LYS A 621 -42.90 -26.28 -17.56
C LYS A 621 -43.90 -27.34 -17.11
N GLY A 622 -44.46 -28.07 -18.07
CA GLY A 622 -45.41 -29.16 -17.88
C GLY A 622 -44.73 -30.50 -17.70
N ASN A 623 -45.56 -31.55 -17.67
CA ASN A 623 -45.12 -32.93 -17.50
C ASN A 623 -45.37 -33.80 -18.75
N GLN A 624 -45.70 -33.18 -19.89
CA GLN A 624 -45.91 -33.84 -21.17
C GLN A 624 -44.75 -33.55 -22.13
N VAL A 625 -44.47 -34.44 -23.08
CA VAL A 625 -43.47 -34.20 -24.14
C VAL A 625 -44.14 -33.45 -25.28
N PHE A 626 -43.54 -32.35 -25.73
CA PHE A 626 -44.13 -31.51 -26.77
C PHE A 626 -43.41 -31.54 -28.10
N ALA A 627 -44.19 -31.26 -29.14
CA ALA A 627 -43.74 -30.94 -30.48
C ALA A 627 -44.67 -29.87 -31.05
N GLY A 628 -44.13 -28.92 -31.81
CA GLY A 628 -44.87 -27.79 -32.34
C GLY A 628 -43.98 -26.86 -33.14
N ALA A 629 -44.46 -25.64 -33.34
CA ALA A 629 -43.68 -24.56 -33.93
C ALA A 629 -43.57 -23.41 -32.92
N LEU A 630 -42.39 -22.78 -32.88
CA LEU A 630 -42.15 -21.51 -32.22
C LEU A 630 -42.12 -20.43 -33.30
N ASP A 631 -43.06 -19.51 -33.24
CA ASP A 631 -43.16 -18.39 -34.17
C ASP A 631 -42.59 -17.13 -33.52
N PHE A 632 -41.73 -16.41 -34.24
CA PHE A 632 -41.11 -15.16 -33.84
C PHE A 632 -41.38 -14.09 -34.89
N SER A 633 -41.80 -12.90 -34.46
CA SER A 633 -42.09 -11.77 -35.34
C SER A 633 -41.33 -10.53 -34.90
N TYR A 634 -40.84 -9.78 -35.89
CA TYR A 634 -40.06 -8.55 -35.75
C TYR A 634 -40.43 -7.55 -36.86
N ASN A 635 -40.10 -6.28 -36.68
CA ASN A 635 -40.37 -5.25 -37.69
C ASN A 635 -39.26 -5.18 -38.76
N ASP A 636 -39.45 -5.91 -39.86
CA ASP A 636 -38.54 -5.98 -41.01
C ASP A 636 -38.25 -4.64 -41.69
N SER A 637 -39.11 -3.63 -41.54
CA SER A 637 -38.85 -2.31 -42.13
C SER A 637 -37.69 -1.58 -41.44
N VAL A 638 -37.35 -1.96 -40.21
CA VAL A 638 -36.33 -1.30 -39.38
C VAL A 638 -35.25 -2.23 -38.83
N LEU A 639 -35.36 -3.53 -39.14
CA LEU A 639 -34.48 -4.60 -38.69
C LEU A 639 -34.19 -5.55 -39.84
N ASP A 640 -32.91 -5.68 -40.20
CA ASP A 640 -32.45 -6.63 -41.21
C ASP A 640 -31.94 -7.90 -40.54
N LEU A 641 -32.54 -9.05 -40.85
CA LEU A 641 -32.08 -10.33 -40.30
C LEU A 641 -30.68 -10.68 -40.83
N LEU A 642 -29.73 -10.87 -39.92
CA LEU A 642 -28.38 -11.32 -40.23
C LEU A 642 -28.23 -12.83 -40.10
N SER A 643 -28.72 -13.39 -39.00
CA SER A 643 -28.60 -14.84 -38.73
C SER A 643 -29.67 -15.37 -37.78
N SER A 644 -29.93 -16.67 -37.89
CA SER A 644 -30.65 -17.46 -36.89
C SER A 644 -29.92 -18.77 -36.63
N VAL A 645 -29.78 -19.14 -35.37
CA VAL A 645 -29.15 -20.39 -34.92
C VAL A 645 -30.05 -21.07 -33.88
N PRO A 646 -30.66 -22.24 -34.19
CA PRO A 646 -30.62 -22.94 -35.47
C PRO A 646 -31.30 -22.16 -36.60
N LEU A 647 -31.05 -22.55 -37.85
CA LEU A 647 -31.72 -21.96 -39.01
C LEU A 647 -33.23 -22.17 -38.90
N ALA A 648 -34.01 -21.12 -39.19
CA ALA A 648 -35.48 -21.20 -39.21
C ALA A 648 -35.98 -22.20 -40.27
N ASP A 649 -36.99 -23.00 -39.91
CA ASP A 649 -37.64 -23.94 -40.81
C ASP A 649 -38.55 -23.22 -41.83
N ALA A 650 -39.11 -22.08 -41.43
CA ALA A 650 -39.82 -21.17 -42.30
C ALA A 650 -39.45 -19.72 -42.01
N GLN A 651 -39.32 -18.92 -43.07
CA GLN A 651 -38.98 -17.50 -43.00
C GLN A 651 -39.82 -16.71 -43.99
N SER A 652 -40.36 -15.59 -43.54
CA SER A 652 -40.97 -14.53 -44.35
C SER A 652 -40.52 -13.16 -43.86
N LEU A 653 -40.83 -12.09 -44.58
CA LEU A 653 -40.49 -10.72 -44.14
C LEU A 653 -41.08 -10.48 -42.73
N GLY A 654 -40.22 -10.16 -41.77
CA GLY A 654 -40.60 -9.88 -40.38
C GLY A 654 -41.02 -11.09 -39.55
N SER A 655 -40.77 -12.33 -40.01
CA SER A 655 -41.15 -13.52 -39.24
C SER A 655 -40.25 -14.74 -39.48
N LEU A 656 -39.94 -15.43 -38.39
CA LEU A 656 -39.22 -16.70 -38.33
C LEU A 656 -40.04 -17.75 -37.60
N SER A 657 -39.95 -19.00 -38.03
CA SER A 657 -40.59 -20.13 -37.38
C SER A 657 -39.66 -21.33 -37.29
N TRP A 658 -39.60 -21.96 -36.12
CA TRP A 658 -38.82 -23.18 -35.87
C TRP A 658 -39.74 -24.30 -35.39
N ASN A 659 -39.71 -25.42 -36.08
CA ASN A 659 -40.36 -26.65 -35.63
C ASN A 659 -39.49 -27.31 -34.57
N TYR A 660 -40.08 -27.66 -33.44
CA TYR A 660 -39.43 -28.42 -32.38
C TYR A 660 -40.16 -29.75 -32.18
N THR A 661 -39.39 -30.79 -31.86
CA THR A 661 -39.93 -32.12 -31.52
C THR A 661 -39.20 -32.65 -30.29
N GLY A 662 -39.89 -33.44 -29.46
CA GLY A 662 -39.28 -34.08 -28.30
C GLY A 662 -38.82 -33.12 -27.20
N LEU A 663 -39.54 -32.00 -27.00
CA LEU A 663 -39.28 -31.10 -25.89
C LEU A 663 -39.76 -31.76 -24.58
N ASN A 664 -38.84 -32.45 -23.90
CA ASN A 664 -39.11 -33.16 -22.66
C ASN A 664 -39.42 -32.20 -21.50
N PRO A 665 -40.09 -32.66 -20.43
CA PRO A 665 -40.24 -31.89 -19.20
C PRO A 665 -38.89 -31.33 -18.70
N PHE A 666 -38.88 -30.09 -18.21
CA PHE A 666 -37.67 -29.35 -17.76
C PHE A 666 -36.65 -29.02 -18.86
N ALA A 667 -36.88 -29.42 -20.11
CA ALA A 667 -36.00 -29.06 -21.21
C ALA A 667 -36.22 -27.61 -21.65
N THR A 668 -35.11 -26.97 -22.02
CA THR A 668 -35.09 -25.63 -22.60
C THR A 668 -34.43 -25.70 -23.97
N GLN A 669 -35.06 -25.09 -24.97
CA GLN A 669 -34.46 -24.84 -26.29
C GLN A 669 -34.25 -23.35 -26.48
N ILE A 670 -33.09 -22.98 -27.02
CA ILE A 670 -32.70 -21.59 -27.24
C ILE A 670 -32.49 -21.39 -28.74
N PHE A 671 -33.14 -20.35 -29.27
CA PHE A 671 -33.02 -19.91 -30.65
C PHE A 671 -32.38 -18.52 -30.64
N HIS A 672 -31.16 -18.44 -31.15
CA HIS A 672 -30.41 -17.20 -31.22
C HIS A 672 -30.68 -16.49 -32.55
N VAL A 673 -30.95 -15.19 -32.51
CA VAL A 673 -31.16 -14.36 -33.70
C VAL A 673 -30.34 -13.08 -33.61
N SER A 674 -29.78 -12.66 -34.74
CA SER A 674 -29.04 -11.40 -34.87
C SER A 674 -29.68 -10.55 -35.97
N PHE A 675 -29.89 -9.28 -35.66
CA PHE A 675 -30.42 -8.27 -36.58
C PHE A 675 -29.45 -7.12 -36.73
N ASN A 676 -29.35 -6.52 -37.91
CA ASN A 676 -28.84 -5.17 -38.05
C ASN A 676 -29.99 -4.18 -37.85
N VAL A 677 -29.80 -3.19 -36.97
CA VAL A 677 -30.79 -2.15 -36.71
C VAL A 677 -30.53 -0.99 -37.67
N ASN A 678 -31.56 -0.51 -38.38
CA ASN A 678 -31.42 0.62 -39.30
C ASN A 678 -30.73 1.81 -38.62
N SER A 679 -29.81 2.44 -39.34
CA SER A 679 -29.19 3.69 -38.97
C SER A 679 -30.17 4.87 -39.07
N PRO A 680 -29.87 6.02 -38.45
CA PRO A 680 -30.67 7.23 -38.61
C PRO A 680 -30.69 7.78 -40.05
N SER A 681 -29.79 7.28 -40.91
CA SER A 681 -29.72 7.63 -42.34
C SER A 681 -30.55 6.73 -43.25
N GLU A 682 -31.08 5.62 -42.75
CA GLU A 682 -31.92 4.69 -43.51
C GLU A 682 -33.40 5.08 -43.46
N THR A 683 -34.23 4.47 -44.31
CA THR A 683 -35.66 4.80 -44.41
C THR A 683 -36.51 3.53 -44.38
N PRO A 684 -37.31 3.31 -43.32
CA PRO A 684 -37.49 4.15 -42.14
C PRO A 684 -36.24 4.21 -41.21
N PRO A 685 -35.93 5.37 -40.60
CA PRO A 685 -34.83 5.49 -39.66
C PRO A 685 -35.22 4.95 -38.28
N VAL A 686 -34.25 4.41 -37.55
CA VAL A 686 -34.37 4.14 -36.10
C VAL A 686 -33.55 5.17 -35.34
N ASN A 687 -34.14 5.76 -34.30
CA ASN A 687 -33.55 6.76 -33.45
C ASN A 687 -33.49 6.29 -31.99
N ILE A 688 -32.70 6.99 -31.19
CA ILE A 688 -32.67 6.78 -29.73
C ILE A 688 -34.08 7.04 -29.15
N ASN A 689 -34.50 6.17 -28.23
CA ASN A 689 -35.83 6.09 -27.61
C ASN A 689 -36.94 5.52 -28.51
N ASP A 690 -36.65 5.12 -29.75
CA ASP A 690 -37.59 4.30 -30.50
C ASP A 690 -37.73 2.93 -29.82
N VAL A 691 -38.90 2.31 -29.97
CA VAL A 691 -39.19 0.98 -29.40
C VAL A 691 -39.23 -0.04 -30.52
N LEU A 692 -38.41 -1.07 -30.40
CA LEU A 692 -38.41 -2.25 -31.26
C LEU A 692 -39.27 -3.33 -30.60
N ASP A 693 -40.39 -3.66 -31.26
CA ASP A 693 -41.31 -4.68 -30.79
C ASP A 693 -40.96 -6.04 -31.36
N PHE A 694 -40.79 -7.02 -30.47
CA PHE A 694 -40.63 -8.42 -30.82
C PHE A 694 -41.73 -9.24 -30.17
N THR A 695 -42.25 -10.23 -30.89
CA THR A 695 -43.22 -11.18 -30.32
C THR A 695 -42.77 -12.60 -30.61
N ALA A 696 -42.87 -13.47 -29.63
CA ALA A 696 -42.63 -14.90 -29.77
C ALA A 696 -43.83 -15.65 -29.23
N SER A 697 -44.24 -16.74 -29.89
CA SER A 697 -45.33 -17.58 -29.41
C SER A 697 -45.15 -19.04 -29.80
N ALA A 698 -45.52 -19.95 -28.90
CA ALA A 698 -45.61 -21.37 -29.16
C ALA A 698 -47.01 -21.87 -28.78
N ALA A 699 -47.73 -22.46 -29.73
CA ALA A 699 -49.07 -22.95 -29.47
C ALA A 699 -49.06 -24.39 -28.93
N VAL A 700 -49.61 -24.59 -27.74
CA VAL A 700 -49.78 -25.92 -27.12
C VAL A 700 -51.25 -26.17 -26.80
N ALA A 701 -51.75 -27.36 -27.13
CA ALA A 701 -53.14 -27.74 -26.90
C ALA A 701 -53.39 -28.08 -25.42
N ASN A 702 -54.45 -27.51 -24.85
CA ASN A 702 -54.83 -27.68 -23.44
C ASN A 702 -53.72 -27.27 -22.45
N ASP A 703 -52.93 -26.28 -22.83
CA ASP A 703 -51.93 -25.66 -21.96
C ASP A 703 -52.58 -25.05 -20.70
N GLU A 704 -51.97 -25.28 -19.53
CA GLU A 704 -52.49 -24.85 -18.23
C GLU A 704 -52.18 -23.39 -17.91
N THR A 705 -51.15 -22.81 -18.52
CA THR A 705 -50.78 -21.38 -18.37
C THR A 705 -50.74 -20.66 -19.72
N PRO A 706 -51.83 -20.53 -20.50
CA PRO A 706 -51.75 -20.02 -21.87
C PRO A 706 -51.18 -18.60 -22.06
N ALA A 707 -51.01 -17.83 -20.98
CA ALA A 707 -50.45 -16.49 -20.99
C ALA A 707 -48.92 -16.45 -21.17
N ASP A 708 -48.17 -17.47 -20.74
CA ASP A 708 -46.71 -17.52 -20.89
C ASP A 708 -46.24 -18.26 -22.17
N ASN A 709 -47.18 -18.84 -22.92
CA ASN A 709 -46.99 -19.31 -24.30
C ASN A 709 -46.60 -18.22 -25.30
N SER A 710 -46.75 -16.94 -24.92
CA SER A 710 -46.38 -15.81 -25.76
C SER A 710 -45.63 -14.76 -24.97
N PHE A 711 -44.61 -14.16 -25.58
CA PHE A 711 -43.83 -13.11 -24.97
C PHE A 711 -43.68 -11.93 -25.94
N THR A 712 -43.93 -10.72 -25.44
CA THR A 712 -43.69 -9.49 -26.17
C THR A 712 -42.56 -8.73 -25.50
N LEU A 713 -41.49 -8.45 -26.25
CA LEU A 713 -40.39 -7.59 -25.80
C LEU A 713 -40.53 -6.21 -26.44
N HIS A 714 -40.55 -5.18 -25.60
CA HIS A 714 -40.49 -3.78 -25.99
C HIS A 714 -39.07 -3.25 -25.78
N GLN A 715 -38.19 -3.40 -26.76
CA GLN A 715 -36.79 -3.00 -26.63
C GLN A 715 -36.62 -1.51 -26.96
N VAL A 716 -36.25 -0.71 -25.97
CA VAL A 716 -35.90 0.71 -26.19
C VAL A 716 -34.51 0.80 -26.81
N VAL A 717 -34.38 1.60 -27.87
CA VAL A 717 -33.11 1.85 -28.57
C VAL A 717 -32.30 2.91 -27.83
N VAL A 718 -31.03 2.62 -27.54
CA VAL A 718 -30.15 3.49 -26.73
C VAL A 718 -28.95 4.00 -27.52
N GLY A 719 -28.32 5.08 -27.04
CA GLY A 719 -27.22 5.76 -27.74
C GLY A 719 -25.81 5.44 -27.24
N SER A 720 -25.65 5.19 -25.94
CA SER A 720 -24.35 4.92 -25.31
C SER A 720 -24.41 3.65 -24.46
N PHE A 721 -23.31 2.90 -24.43
CA PHE A 721 -23.17 1.74 -23.55
C PHE A 721 -23.00 2.26 -22.12
N ASP A 722 -24.09 2.37 -21.37
CA ASP A 722 -24.05 2.61 -19.93
C ASP A 722 -24.14 1.25 -19.21
N PRO A 723 -23.03 0.71 -18.67
CA PRO A 723 -23.03 -0.57 -17.99
C PRO A 723 -23.83 -0.57 -16.67
N ASN A 724 -24.32 0.58 -16.21
CA ASN A 724 -25.18 0.68 -15.02
C ASN A 724 -26.68 0.71 -15.34
N ASP A 725 -27.08 0.72 -16.62
CA ASP A 725 -28.48 0.76 -17.02
C ASP A 725 -29.10 -0.65 -16.98
N LYS A 726 -29.68 -1.01 -15.82
CA LYS A 726 -30.36 -2.29 -15.60
C LYS A 726 -31.85 -2.13 -15.93
N HIS A 727 -32.26 -2.58 -17.11
CA HIS A 727 -33.68 -2.67 -17.47
C HIS A 727 -34.26 -4.04 -17.12
N CYS A 728 -35.30 -4.07 -16.27
CA CYS A 728 -36.08 -5.28 -15.99
C CYS A 728 -37.00 -5.59 -17.18
N LEU A 729 -36.93 -6.83 -17.68
CA LEU A 729 -37.75 -7.30 -18.82
C LEU A 729 -39.25 -7.34 -18.51
N GLN A 730 -39.63 -7.34 -17.23
CA GLN A 730 -41.01 -7.31 -16.75
C GLN A 730 -41.58 -5.88 -16.58
N GLY A 731 -40.81 -4.84 -16.92
CA GLY A 731 -41.18 -3.43 -16.72
C GLY A 731 -40.78 -2.88 -15.34
N ASP A 732 -41.22 -1.65 -15.04
CA ASP A 732 -40.81 -0.89 -13.85
C ASP A 732 -41.33 -1.47 -12.52
N VAL A 733 -42.31 -2.37 -12.56
CA VAL A 733 -42.98 -2.94 -11.37
C VAL A 733 -43.30 -4.41 -11.61
N VAL A 734 -42.80 -5.29 -10.73
CA VAL A 734 -43.20 -6.71 -10.67
C VAL A 734 -43.98 -6.97 -9.38
N PRO A 735 -45.16 -7.60 -9.44
CA PRO A 735 -45.89 -8.01 -8.24
C PRO A 735 -45.03 -8.93 -7.36
N THR A 736 -45.05 -8.75 -6.03
CA THR A 736 -44.31 -9.59 -5.09
C THR A 736 -44.63 -11.07 -5.17
N ALA A 737 -45.78 -11.47 -5.72
CA ALA A 737 -46.13 -12.87 -5.94
C ALA A 737 -45.42 -13.51 -7.15
N GLN A 738 -44.80 -12.69 -8.02
CA GLN A 738 -44.02 -13.12 -9.18
C GLN A 738 -42.51 -13.02 -8.94
N ILE A 739 -42.10 -12.59 -7.75
CA ILE A 739 -40.71 -12.61 -7.29
C ILE A 739 -40.65 -13.72 -6.24
N GLY A 740 -39.93 -14.80 -6.56
CA GLY A 740 -39.92 -16.06 -5.82
C GLY A 740 -39.48 -15.97 -4.36
#